data_AF-A0A8T2NQR5-F1
#
_entry.id   AF-A0A8T2NQR5-F1
#
_cell.length_a   1.000
_cell.length_b   1.000
_cell.length_c   1.000
_cell.angle_alpha   90.00
_cell.angle_beta   90.00
_cell.angle_gamma   90.00
#
_symmetry.space_group_name_H-M   'P 1'
#
loop_
_entity.id
_entity.type
_entity.pdbx_description
1 polymer ?
#
loop_
_entity_poly.entity_id
_entity_poly.type
_entity_poly.pdbx_seq_one_letter_code
_entity_poly.pdbx_strand_id
1 'polypeptide(L)'
;MDSLHPWYRDSFSPHDNVKDDELKSVMLKEEIEKLQEEKSMLLETIEDLKQIVENCGDEEPSLVATLQAKIAALSLENQQLAHILKKRPVPQAEEGQDDSRPNSIDSNASYHSTRTDFDHPSYVQTPTLEEDELLEASIKKDETEENEEEARRGSEEEIRLLRKALQQSRLENRVLQARLTLGPHEDAGELQPKSMETPEKHKEALPLEADIKLSPMGKGDHEDVPSSQEQKSCLEVQELQFKLEQSREEKERDASRIRALEAQLESMAGWVPMEEFQELKSSCSVLVENVSQEKAQLMGRYKEAEEEIRMLQEALRGTVPVEAAAKDFEEMKAELGQVIEGLQRRLLELSHSYSEAKSELTATRSQLEANPKEELDLACSTEQYEMQLKDLRQKMEAAQEAASEAEARHMAAQQEIALLRQEAEVQAQSSVALTDHTQVVASLGSAIKDLEAQVEALKGQLSEKVLQVDALQNRLTVEKDVTPDDSVSRLEYEQLRESLEGEVSQLTALLQDALRKQDEIALEATAAWQEVKRGRSEKEAMQDMVTAKDQEKSELNSKYREAQETIIDLKKRTAGLISSEQSKTKKIEDLTKEVCKLKEALNSLSQLSYTTGTPKRQNLQVDSLQQQIKQLQYQLTESKKQHHEIVSVYRMHLLYAVQGQMDEDVQKALKQILMMQDSNRSQVRPLS
;
A
#
# COMPACT_ATOMS: atom_id res chain seq x y z
N MET A 1 -40.29 70.41 -4.66
CA MET A 1 -39.71 71.50 -3.85
C MET A 1 -39.47 70.96 -2.46
N ASP A 2 -38.22 70.56 -2.24
CA ASP A 2 -37.34 70.88 -1.11
C ASP A 2 -37.77 70.65 0.35
N SER A 3 -37.10 69.64 0.94
CA SER A 3 -36.16 69.74 2.09
C SER A 3 -36.57 70.47 3.38
N LEU A 4 -36.54 69.77 4.53
CA LEU A 4 -35.40 69.80 5.49
C LEU A 4 -35.64 68.87 6.72
N HIS A 5 -34.60 68.17 7.15
CA HIS A 5 -34.51 67.35 8.37
C HIS A 5 -34.05 68.16 9.62
N PRO A 6 -34.28 67.66 10.85
CA PRO A 6 -34.02 68.33 12.13
C PRO A 6 -32.83 67.72 12.93
N TRP A 7 -32.12 68.54 13.70
CA TRP A 7 -31.12 68.18 14.73
C TRP A 7 -31.18 69.28 15.81
N TYR A 8 -31.04 69.11 17.13
CA TYR A 8 -30.68 68.00 18.03
C TYR A 8 -30.90 68.53 19.47
N ARG A 9 -31.04 67.64 20.46
CA ARG A 9 -30.24 67.61 21.72
C ARG A 9 -31.01 66.91 22.85
N ASP A 10 -30.62 65.68 23.16
CA ASP A 10 -30.81 65.04 24.47
C ASP A 10 -29.45 64.79 25.12
N SER A 11 -29.42 64.90 26.45
CA SER A 11 -28.20 64.97 27.28
C SER A 11 -28.03 63.67 28.07
N PHE A 12 -26.88 63.00 27.96
CA PHE A 12 -26.53 61.78 28.70
C PHE A 12 -25.76 62.08 29.99
N SER A 13 -26.04 61.29 31.04
CA SER A 13 -25.53 61.44 32.42
C SER A 13 -24.22 60.63 32.65
N PRO A 14 -23.18 61.15 33.34
CA PRO A 14 -21.86 60.48 33.43
C PRO A 14 -21.69 59.43 34.54
N HIS A 15 -22.70 59.18 35.38
CA HIS A 15 -22.49 58.44 36.64
C HIS A 15 -22.50 56.91 36.50
N ASP A 16 -23.08 56.37 35.42
CA ASP A 16 -23.21 54.93 35.21
C ASP A 16 -21.99 54.29 34.53
N ASN A 17 -21.15 55.09 33.84
CA ASN A 17 -19.92 54.57 33.21
C ASN A 17 -18.83 54.19 34.22
N VAL A 18 -18.71 54.91 35.35
CA VAL A 18 -17.61 54.69 36.30
C VAL A 18 -17.72 53.34 37.01
N LYS A 19 -18.95 52.88 37.31
CA LYS A 19 -19.17 51.57 37.95
C LYS A 19 -18.95 50.42 36.97
N ASP A 20 -19.32 50.62 35.71
CA ASP A 20 -19.14 49.62 34.66
C ASP A 20 -17.64 49.47 34.30
N ASP A 21 -16.89 50.58 34.33
CA ASP A 21 -15.42 50.57 34.17
C ASP A 21 -14.70 49.95 35.38
N GLU A 22 -15.18 50.15 36.60
CA GLU A 22 -14.64 49.46 37.80
C GLU A 22 -14.87 47.95 37.73
N LEU A 23 -16.05 47.49 37.31
CA LEU A 23 -16.34 46.07 37.12
C LEU A 23 -15.48 45.44 36.02
N LYS A 24 -15.31 46.14 34.88
CA LYS A 24 -14.39 45.71 33.81
C LYS A 24 -12.94 45.68 34.29
N SER A 25 -12.53 46.63 35.13
CA SER A 25 -11.17 46.66 35.70
C SER A 25 -10.92 45.49 36.66
N VAL A 26 -11.93 45.08 37.44
CA VAL A 26 -11.83 43.90 38.32
C VAL A 26 -11.77 42.62 37.50
N MET A 27 -12.66 42.46 36.51
CA MET A 27 -12.64 41.31 35.59
C MET A 27 -11.31 41.17 34.84
N LEU A 28 -10.73 42.28 34.37
CA LEU A 28 -9.43 42.26 33.71
C LEU A 28 -8.29 41.89 34.66
N LYS A 29 -8.37 42.26 35.95
CA LYS A 29 -7.36 41.85 36.94
C LYS A 29 -7.44 40.37 37.26
N GLU A 30 -8.65 39.83 37.39
CA GLU A 30 -8.87 38.39 37.59
C GLU A 30 -8.39 37.57 36.38
N GLU A 31 -8.63 38.05 35.15
CA GLU A 31 -8.11 37.42 33.93
C GLU A 31 -6.57 37.45 33.88
N ILE A 32 -5.95 38.58 34.29
CA ILE A 32 -4.49 38.69 34.35
C ILE A 32 -3.89 37.76 35.41
N GLU A 33 -4.53 37.64 36.58
CA GLU A 33 -4.09 36.74 37.65
C GLU A 33 -4.19 35.27 37.20
N LYS A 34 -5.29 34.91 36.55
CA LYS A 34 -5.46 33.58 35.94
C LYS A 34 -4.41 33.28 34.87
N LEU A 35 -4.12 34.23 33.98
CA LEU A 35 -3.06 34.08 32.97
C LEU A 35 -1.65 33.98 33.60
N GLN A 36 -1.43 34.63 34.75
CA GLN A 36 -0.17 34.50 35.50
C GLN A 36 -0.04 33.15 36.20
N GLU A 37 -1.13 32.59 36.74
CA GLU A 37 -1.18 31.23 37.26
C GLU A 37 -0.95 30.20 36.16
N GLU A 38 -1.64 30.33 35.02
CA GLU A 38 -1.46 29.46 33.85
C GLU A 38 -0.02 29.52 33.34
N LYS A 39 0.57 30.72 33.25
CA LYS A 39 1.99 30.90 32.90
C LYS A 39 2.91 30.21 33.91
N SER A 40 2.61 30.30 35.20
CA SER A 40 3.45 29.71 36.26
C SER A 40 3.40 28.19 36.22
N MET A 41 2.20 27.61 36.02
CA MET A 41 2.05 26.17 35.82
C MET A 41 2.72 25.70 34.54
N LEU A 42 2.62 26.45 33.43
CA LEU A 42 3.32 26.11 32.19
C LEU A 42 4.84 26.11 32.36
N LEU A 43 5.39 27.08 33.10
CA LEU A 43 6.82 27.10 33.40
C LEU A 43 7.26 25.90 34.26
N GLU A 44 6.45 25.50 35.23
CA GLU A 44 6.70 24.30 36.04
C GLU A 44 6.66 23.03 35.19
N THR A 45 5.67 22.88 34.30
CA THR A 45 5.61 21.73 33.38
C THR A 45 6.76 21.69 32.37
N ILE A 46 7.25 22.85 31.90
CA ILE A 46 8.42 22.92 31.03
C ILE A 46 9.68 22.48 31.80
N GLU A 47 9.79 22.84 33.08
CA GLU A 47 10.91 22.43 33.93
C GLU A 47 10.86 20.93 34.24
N ASP A 48 9.67 20.38 34.54
CA ASP A 48 9.46 18.94 34.72
C ASP A 48 9.78 18.15 33.44
N LEU A 49 9.35 18.65 32.27
CA LEU A 49 9.67 18.03 30.98
C LEU A 49 11.17 18.10 30.67
N LYS A 50 11.83 19.21 30.98
CA LYS A 50 13.30 19.30 30.88
C LYS A 50 13.97 18.30 31.80
N GLN A 51 13.52 18.16 33.04
CA GLN A 51 14.07 17.23 34.00
C GLN A 51 13.84 15.77 33.58
N ILE A 52 12.71 15.45 32.96
CA ILE A 52 12.44 14.13 32.36
C ILE A 52 13.38 13.88 31.18
N VAL A 53 13.63 14.88 30.32
CA VAL A 53 14.58 14.78 29.21
C VAL A 53 16.02 14.64 29.70
N GLU A 54 16.40 15.33 30.79
CA GLU A 54 17.71 15.22 31.42
C GLU A 54 17.90 13.88 32.13
N ASN A 55 16.83 13.32 32.73
CA ASN A 55 16.84 12.01 33.38
C ASN A 55 16.70 10.83 32.39
N CYS A 56 16.26 11.07 31.15
CA CYS A 56 16.30 10.13 30.02
C CYS A 56 17.59 10.22 29.20
N GLY A 57 18.59 10.96 29.68
CA GLY A 57 19.91 11.01 29.07
C GLY A 57 20.67 9.71 29.28
N ASP A 58 20.49 8.75 28.37
CA ASP A 58 21.54 7.79 27.96
C ASP A 58 21.13 6.92 26.75
N GLU A 59 19.87 6.94 26.28
CA GLU A 59 19.50 6.24 25.05
C GLU A 59 19.13 7.22 23.92
N GLU A 60 19.96 7.18 22.87
CA GLU A 60 19.88 7.88 21.57
C GLU A 60 20.54 9.27 21.44
N PRO A 61 21.87 9.38 21.68
CA PRO A 61 22.67 10.48 21.13
C PRO A 61 22.59 10.57 19.58
N SER A 62 22.21 9.47 18.91
CA SER A 62 21.99 9.42 17.46
C SER A 62 20.75 10.18 16.99
N LEU A 63 19.65 10.14 17.75
CA LEU A 63 18.41 10.83 17.39
C LEU A 63 18.53 12.34 17.61
N VAL A 64 19.17 12.74 18.70
CA VAL A 64 19.50 14.15 18.96
C VAL A 64 20.45 14.68 17.88
N ALA A 65 21.50 13.92 17.52
CA ALA A 65 22.42 14.32 16.45
C ALA A 65 21.74 14.40 15.07
N THR A 66 20.80 13.50 14.75
CA THR A 66 20.05 13.55 13.48
C THR A 66 19.04 14.68 13.44
N LEU A 67 18.33 14.95 14.54
CA LEU A 67 17.45 16.11 14.64
C LEU A 67 18.23 17.42 14.56
N GLN A 68 19.38 17.50 15.22
CA GLN A 68 20.25 18.68 15.18
C GLN A 68 20.86 18.90 13.79
N ALA A 69 21.22 17.83 13.07
CA ALA A 69 21.63 17.90 11.66
C ALA A 69 20.48 18.35 10.75
N LYS A 70 19.25 17.89 11.00
CA LYS A 70 18.07 18.28 10.22
C LYS A 70 17.67 19.74 10.47
N ILE A 71 17.80 20.22 11.70
CA ILE A 71 17.62 21.64 12.04
C ILE A 71 18.67 22.50 11.34
N ALA A 72 19.94 22.07 11.30
CA ALA A 72 20.99 22.79 10.59
C ALA A 72 20.75 22.85 9.07
N ALA A 73 20.28 21.75 8.46
CA ALA A 73 19.91 21.70 7.05
C ALA A 73 18.74 22.64 6.71
N LEU A 74 17.66 22.60 7.49
CA LEU A 74 16.51 23.49 7.32
C LEU A 74 16.87 24.97 7.56
N SER A 75 17.78 25.24 8.50
CA SER A 75 18.26 26.61 8.73
C SER A 75 19.11 27.12 7.57
N LEU A 76 19.87 26.25 6.89
CA LEU A 76 20.62 26.60 5.68
C LEU A 76 19.69 26.86 4.49
N GLU A 77 18.67 26.01 4.31
CA GLU A 77 17.65 26.17 3.28
C GLU A 77 16.86 27.48 3.48
N ASN A 78 16.46 27.80 4.71
CA ASN A 78 15.84 29.08 5.03
C ASN A 78 16.75 30.29 4.76
N GLN A 79 18.06 30.18 5.01
CA GLN A 79 19.01 31.24 4.64
C GLN A 79 19.14 31.39 3.11
N GLN A 80 19.11 30.29 2.36
CA GLN A 80 19.13 30.30 0.90
C GLN A 80 17.86 30.93 0.34
N LEU A 81 16.68 30.59 0.88
CA LEU A 81 15.40 31.20 0.52
C LEU A 81 15.37 32.68 0.85
N ALA A 82 15.87 33.09 2.03
CA ALA A 82 15.99 34.50 2.39
C ALA A 82 16.94 35.28 1.45
N HIS A 83 18.00 34.64 0.97
CA HIS A 83 18.92 35.22 0.01
C HIS A 83 18.31 35.31 -1.41
N ILE A 84 17.51 34.33 -1.82
CA ILE A 84 16.75 34.37 -3.07
C ILE A 84 15.68 35.48 -3.02
N LEU A 85 14.99 35.63 -1.89
CA LEU A 85 14.03 36.71 -1.66
C LEU A 85 14.70 38.09 -1.68
N LYS A 86 15.91 38.23 -1.13
CA LYS A 86 16.71 39.47 -1.20
C LYS A 86 17.24 39.80 -2.61
N LYS A 87 17.38 38.80 -3.49
CA LYS A 87 17.86 38.98 -4.88
C LYS A 87 16.75 39.30 -5.87
N ARG A 88 15.48 39.32 -5.44
CA ARG A 88 14.37 39.77 -6.27
C ARG A 88 14.29 41.31 -6.20
N PRO A 89 14.39 42.04 -7.33
CA PRO A 89 14.21 43.49 -7.30
C PRO A 89 12.76 43.81 -6.93
N VAL A 90 12.59 44.64 -5.90
CA VAL A 90 11.31 45.15 -5.44
C VAL A 90 10.75 46.09 -6.52
N PRO A 91 9.49 45.94 -6.97
CA PRO A 91 8.82 46.97 -7.77
C PRO A 91 8.64 48.20 -6.89
N GLN A 92 9.09 49.36 -7.39
CA GLN A 92 8.79 50.66 -6.81
C GLN A 92 7.28 50.80 -6.61
N ALA A 93 6.85 50.82 -5.35
CA ALA A 93 5.59 51.43 -4.94
C ALA A 93 5.98 52.57 -4.01
N GLU A 94 5.72 53.79 -4.46
CA GLU A 94 5.91 55.02 -3.73
C GLU A 94 5.13 54.99 -2.40
N GLU A 95 5.75 55.54 -1.36
CA GLU A 95 5.08 55.91 -0.13
C GLU A 95 3.98 56.94 -0.43
N GLY A 96 2.75 56.63 -0.02
CA GLY A 96 1.60 57.52 -0.14
C GLY A 96 0.58 57.22 0.94
N GLN A 97 0.42 58.19 1.83
CA GLN A 97 -0.49 58.30 2.96
C GLN A 97 -1.97 57.97 2.73
N ASP A 98 -2.59 57.58 3.85
CA ASP A 98 -3.93 57.89 4.35
C ASP A 98 -5.18 57.36 3.64
N ASP A 99 -5.94 56.62 4.44
CA ASP A 99 -7.40 56.58 4.59
C ASP A 99 -8.34 56.46 3.38
N SER A 100 -9.24 55.48 3.54
CA SER A 100 -10.62 55.40 3.01
C SER A 100 -10.84 54.43 1.85
N ARG A 101 -11.83 53.55 2.07
CA ARG A 101 -12.51 52.71 1.07
C ARG A 101 -12.86 53.50 -0.21
N PRO A 102 -13.05 52.80 -1.34
CA PRO A 102 -14.44 52.55 -1.72
C PRO A 102 -14.70 51.17 -2.37
N ASN A 103 -15.86 50.62 -2.05
CA ASN A 103 -16.62 49.80 -3.00
C ASN A 103 -16.92 50.66 -4.24
N SER A 104 -16.65 50.18 -5.44
CA SER A 104 -17.52 50.48 -6.59
C SER A 104 -17.31 49.46 -7.69
N ILE A 105 -18.43 48.90 -8.09
CA ILE A 105 -18.64 47.99 -9.22
C ILE A 105 -18.73 48.88 -10.47
N ASP A 106 -18.60 48.24 -11.64
CA ASP A 106 -18.84 48.76 -13.00
C ASP A 106 -17.68 49.49 -13.70
N SER A 107 -17.06 48.80 -14.67
CA SER A 107 -17.12 49.20 -16.08
C SER A 107 -16.44 48.17 -16.97
N ASN A 108 -17.27 47.32 -17.57
CA ASN A 108 -16.92 46.56 -18.76
C ASN A 108 -17.34 47.42 -19.97
N ALA A 109 -16.41 48.10 -20.61
CA ALA A 109 -16.53 48.62 -21.99
C ALA A 109 -15.25 49.34 -22.42
N SER A 110 -14.50 48.78 -23.36
CA SER A 110 -14.13 49.48 -24.59
C SER A 110 -13.25 48.59 -25.46
N TYR A 111 -13.83 48.16 -26.56
CA TYR A 111 -13.11 47.65 -27.72
C TYR A 111 -12.39 48.79 -28.47
N HIS A 112 -11.36 48.40 -29.23
CA HIS A 112 -10.72 49.09 -30.37
C HIS A 112 -9.94 50.39 -30.08
N SER A 113 -8.62 50.34 -30.34
CA SER A 113 -8.07 51.12 -31.45
C SER A 113 -6.68 50.64 -31.83
N THR A 114 -6.58 49.99 -33.00
CA THR A 114 -5.37 49.96 -33.81
C THR A 114 -5.07 51.39 -34.29
N ARG A 115 -3.84 51.86 -34.07
CA ARG A 115 -3.26 52.94 -34.87
C ARG A 115 -1.75 52.80 -34.91
N THR A 116 -1.29 52.22 -36.00
CA THR A 116 0.03 52.41 -36.59
C THR A 116 0.24 53.89 -36.91
N ASP A 117 1.44 54.42 -36.69
CA ASP A 117 2.12 55.35 -37.60
C ASP A 117 3.62 55.43 -37.22
N PHE A 118 4.46 55.38 -38.25
CA PHE A 118 5.92 55.34 -38.26
C PHE A 118 6.55 56.76 -38.16
N ASP A 119 7.89 56.80 -38.04
CA ASP A 119 8.83 57.88 -38.42
C ASP A 119 9.25 58.90 -37.33
N HIS A 120 10.55 59.21 -37.05
CA HIS A 120 11.89 58.84 -37.55
C HIS A 120 12.95 59.56 -36.62
N PRO A 121 14.28 59.59 -36.87
CA PRO A 121 15.36 59.28 -35.90
C PRO A 121 16.23 60.48 -35.43
N SER A 122 17.13 60.27 -34.45
CA SER A 122 18.38 61.03 -34.22
C SER A 122 19.11 60.48 -32.98
N TYR A 123 20.22 59.75 -33.08
CA TYR A 123 21.61 60.21 -33.26
C TYR A 123 22.16 61.08 -32.10
N VAL A 124 22.92 60.39 -31.22
CA VAL A 124 24.20 60.75 -30.57
C VAL A 124 24.22 61.82 -29.47
N GLN A 125 24.60 61.39 -28.26
CA GLN A 125 25.88 61.72 -27.62
C GLN A 125 26.09 60.92 -26.31
N THR A 126 27.06 60.01 -26.32
CA THR A 126 27.91 59.65 -25.17
C THR A 126 29.05 60.68 -25.07
N PRO A 127 29.51 61.04 -23.85
CA PRO A 127 30.79 60.47 -23.38
C PRO A 127 30.80 60.15 -21.86
N THR A 128 31.16 58.93 -21.45
CA THR A 128 32.51 58.48 -20.98
C THR A 128 32.96 59.05 -19.63
N LEU A 129 33.04 58.18 -18.61
CA LEU A 129 34.18 58.03 -17.68
C LEU A 129 34.19 56.55 -17.23
N GLU A 130 35.11 55.75 -17.78
CA GLU A 130 36.26 55.10 -17.10
C GLU A 130 35.84 53.80 -16.38
N GLU A 131 35.96 52.63 -17.03
CA GLU A 131 37.16 51.77 -17.11
C GLU A 131 37.68 51.29 -15.74
N ASP A 132 37.07 50.22 -15.23
CA ASP A 132 37.76 49.11 -14.58
C ASP A 132 36.86 47.87 -14.63
N GLU A 133 37.46 46.67 -14.66
CA GLU A 133 36.85 45.32 -14.78
C GLU A 133 36.71 44.70 -16.19
N LEU A 134 37.80 44.76 -16.97
CA LEU A 134 38.12 43.74 -17.98
C LEU A 134 38.92 42.58 -17.36
N LEU A 135 38.33 41.74 -16.49
CA LEU A 135 38.97 40.48 -16.05
C LEU A 135 38.01 39.33 -15.64
N GLU A 136 36.77 39.28 -16.14
CA GLU A 136 35.84 38.16 -15.80
C GLU A 136 35.10 37.53 -16.99
N ALA A 137 35.55 37.78 -18.22
CA ALA A 137 34.93 37.23 -19.45
C ALA A 137 35.75 36.11 -20.14
N SER A 138 36.85 35.65 -19.56
CA SER A 138 37.76 34.67 -20.21
C SER A 138 37.74 33.25 -19.62
N ILE A 139 36.84 32.91 -18.70
CA ILE A 139 36.76 31.56 -18.10
C ILE A 139 35.47 30.80 -18.48
N LYS A 140 34.57 31.40 -19.26
CA LYS A 140 33.28 30.76 -19.66
C LYS A 140 33.17 30.40 -21.15
N LYS A 141 34.29 30.34 -21.88
CA LYS A 141 34.31 29.97 -23.31
C LYS A 141 34.84 28.57 -23.63
N ASP A 142 35.52 27.89 -22.71
CA ASP A 142 36.04 26.54 -23.00
C ASP A 142 35.05 25.40 -22.67
N GLU A 143 34.15 25.57 -21.69
CA GLU A 143 33.21 24.49 -21.29
C GLU A 143 31.95 24.39 -22.18
N THR A 144 31.69 25.39 -23.03
CA THR A 144 30.55 25.38 -23.96
C THR A 144 30.91 24.84 -25.34
N GLU A 145 32.16 24.94 -25.77
CA GLU A 145 32.61 24.37 -27.05
C GLU A 145 32.84 22.84 -26.96
N GLU A 146 33.31 22.29 -25.83
CA GLU A 146 33.48 20.84 -25.67
C GLU A 146 32.14 20.06 -25.69
N ASN A 147 31.10 20.60 -25.04
CA ASN A 147 29.76 20.00 -25.04
C ASN A 147 29.07 20.09 -26.42
N GLU A 148 29.29 21.17 -27.16
CA GLU A 148 28.78 21.29 -28.53
C GLU A 148 29.56 20.40 -29.52
N GLU A 149 30.87 20.21 -29.33
CA GLU A 149 31.67 19.27 -30.12
C GLU A 149 31.32 17.81 -29.83
N GLU A 150 31.09 17.42 -28.57
CA GLU A 150 30.64 16.05 -28.25
C GLU A 150 29.23 15.77 -28.77
N ALA A 151 28.31 16.73 -28.67
CA ALA A 151 26.98 16.60 -29.27
C ALA A 151 27.04 16.52 -30.81
N ARG A 152 27.92 17.30 -31.44
CA ARG A 152 28.16 17.22 -32.89
C ARG A 152 28.79 15.89 -33.28
N ARG A 153 29.79 15.40 -32.54
CA ARG A 153 30.42 14.08 -32.79
C ARG A 153 29.42 12.93 -32.62
N GLY A 154 28.59 12.98 -31.58
CA GLY A 154 27.50 12.02 -31.39
C GLY A 154 26.50 12.02 -32.55
N SER A 155 26.09 13.20 -33.00
CA SER A 155 25.19 13.32 -34.16
C SER A 155 25.85 12.87 -35.48
N GLU A 156 27.15 13.12 -35.68
CA GLU A 156 27.88 12.68 -36.87
C GLU A 156 28.10 11.17 -36.88
N GLU A 157 28.36 10.54 -35.72
CA GLU A 157 28.47 9.09 -35.58
C GLU A 157 27.13 8.39 -35.82
N GLU A 158 26.03 8.96 -35.32
CA GLU A 158 24.67 8.47 -35.57
C GLU A 158 24.30 8.59 -37.06
N ILE A 159 24.58 9.74 -37.70
CA ILE A 159 24.39 9.92 -39.15
C ILE A 159 25.26 8.92 -39.93
N ARG A 160 26.48 8.62 -39.48
CA ARG A 160 27.36 7.65 -40.11
C ARG A 160 26.83 6.22 -39.98
N LEU A 161 26.27 5.86 -38.82
CA LEU A 161 25.62 4.57 -38.60
C LEU A 161 24.36 4.41 -39.45
N LEU A 162 23.51 5.44 -39.51
CA LEU A 162 22.31 5.47 -40.35
C LEU A 162 22.64 5.36 -41.85
N ARG A 163 23.70 6.04 -42.32
CA ARG A 163 24.18 5.90 -43.71
C ARG A 163 24.66 4.48 -44.01
N LYS A 164 25.35 3.84 -43.06
CA LYS A 164 25.81 2.45 -43.19
C LYS A 164 24.64 1.46 -43.23
N ALA A 165 23.64 1.65 -42.37
CA ALA A 165 22.40 0.86 -42.36
C ALA A 165 21.61 1.03 -43.66
N LEU A 166 21.48 2.25 -44.18
CA LEU A 166 20.82 2.52 -45.46
C LEU A 166 21.56 1.86 -46.63
N GLN A 167 22.90 1.89 -46.61
CA GLN A 167 23.72 1.22 -47.63
C GLN A 167 23.57 -0.30 -47.56
N GLN A 168 23.49 -0.88 -46.35
CA GLN A 168 23.24 -2.30 -46.14
C GLN A 168 21.84 -2.72 -46.62
N SER A 169 20.81 -1.93 -46.31
CA SER A 169 19.44 -2.15 -46.81
C SER A 169 19.34 -2.04 -48.34
N ARG A 170 20.10 -1.12 -48.96
CA ARG A 170 20.19 -1.01 -50.43
C ARG A 170 20.91 -2.21 -51.06
N LEU A 171 21.92 -2.77 -50.39
CA LEU A 171 22.60 -3.99 -50.84
C LEU A 171 21.68 -5.21 -50.71
N GLU A 172 20.97 -5.34 -49.59
CA GLU A 172 19.97 -6.40 -49.39
C GLU A 172 18.83 -6.31 -50.41
N ASN A 173 18.31 -5.11 -50.69
CA ASN A 173 17.32 -4.91 -51.75
C ASN A 173 17.85 -5.29 -53.14
N ARG A 174 19.11 -4.98 -53.45
CA ARG A 174 19.75 -5.44 -54.71
C ARG A 174 19.90 -6.95 -54.76
N VAL A 175 20.23 -7.60 -53.64
CA VAL A 175 20.34 -9.06 -53.55
C VAL A 175 18.96 -9.72 -53.69
N LEU A 176 17.91 -9.12 -53.10
CA LEU A 176 16.53 -9.57 -53.24
C LEU A 176 16.01 -9.38 -54.67
N GLN A 177 16.32 -8.25 -55.32
CA GLN A 177 16.04 -8.04 -56.74
C GLN A 177 16.81 -9.02 -57.63
N ALA A 178 18.07 -9.34 -57.32
CA ALA A 178 18.86 -10.34 -58.04
C ALA A 178 18.32 -11.77 -57.86
N ARG A 179 17.76 -12.08 -56.68
CA ARG A 179 17.06 -13.35 -56.40
C ARG A 179 15.72 -13.46 -57.13
N LEU A 180 15.01 -12.35 -57.31
CA LEU A 180 13.75 -12.30 -58.07
C LEU A 180 13.98 -12.39 -59.59
N THR A 181 15.14 -11.95 -60.07
CA THR A 181 15.51 -12.01 -61.50
C THR A 181 16.22 -13.30 -61.90
N LEU A 182 16.67 -14.12 -60.94
CA LEU A 182 17.28 -15.44 -61.16
C LEU A 182 16.45 -16.54 -60.48
N GLY A 183 15.18 -16.66 -60.86
CA GLY A 183 14.40 -17.88 -60.67
C GLY A 183 14.64 -18.84 -61.84
N PRO A 184 14.83 -20.16 -61.62
CA PRO A 184 15.09 -21.10 -62.71
C PRO A 184 13.89 -21.27 -63.64
N HIS A 185 14.18 -21.23 -64.93
CA HIS A 185 13.38 -21.70 -66.05
C HIS A 185 12.92 -23.16 -65.88
N GLU A 186 11.66 -23.41 -66.25
CA GLU A 186 11.12 -24.41 -67.21
C GLU A 186 9.58 -24.30 -67.05
N ASP A 187 8.72 -24.00 -68.03
CA ASP A 187 8.74 -24.20 -69.47
C ASP A 187 7.64 -23.32 -70.12
N ALA A 188 7.79 -23.07 -71.42
CA ALA A 188 6.78 -22.60 -72.39
C ALA A 188 6.25 -21.14 -72.37
N GLY A 189 6.48 -20.45 -73.50
CA GLY A 189 5.42 -19.66 -74.14
C GLY A 189 5.56 -18.14 -74.13
N GLU A 190 6.44 -17.64 -74.98
CA GLU A 190 6.15 -16.63 -76.02
C GLU A 190 5.03 -15.57 -75.83
N LEU A 191 5.39 -14.34 -76.20
CA LEU A 191 4.56 -13.20 -76.64
C LEU A 191 4.16 -12.14 -75.60
N GLN A 192 4.93 -11.05 -75.61
CA GLN A 192 4.39 -9.70 -75.37
C GLN A 192 3.20 -9.43 -76.32
N PRO A 193 2.20 -8.64 -75.88
CA PRO A 193 2.11 -7.32 -76.50
C PRO A 193 1.69 -6.18 -75.57
N LYS A 194 2.32 -5.03 -75.81
CA LYS A 194 1.76 -3.66 -75.92
C LYS A 194 0.44 -3.38 -75.17
N SER A 195 0.56 -2.58 -74.11
CA SER A 195 -0.49 -1.69 -73.61
C SER A 195 -0.78 -0.58 -74.63
N MET A 196 -1.97 -0.63 -75.26
CA MET A 196 -2.65 0.54 -75.82
C MET A 196 -3.58 1.12 -74.75
N GLU A 197 -3.47 2.42 -74.54
CA GLU A 197 -4.44 3.24 -73.83
C GLU A 197 -5.79 3.27 -74.57
N THR A 198 -6.89 3.12 -73.83
CA THR A 198 -8.18 3.74 -74.17
C THR A 198 -8.85 4.21 -72.87
N PRO A 199 -9.46 5.40 -72.84
CA PRO A 199 -10.34 5.79 -71.75
C PRO A 199 -11.80 5.44 -72.06
N GLU A 200 -12.49 5.00 -71.01
CA GLU A 200 -13.92 4.73 -70.95
C GLU A 200 -14.77 5.97 -71.24
N LYS A 201 -15.88 5.78 -71.97
CA LYS A 201 -17.00 6.71 -72.04
C LYS A 201 -18.25 6.06 -71.44
N HIS A 202 -18.80 6.78 -70.48
CA HIS A 202 -20.11 6.75 -69.82
C HIS A 202 -21.18 5.75 -70.29
N LYS A 203 -21.72 5.02 -69.31
CA LYS A 203 -23.05 4.41 -69.32
C LYS A 203 -24.06 5.39 -68.75
N GLU A 204 -25.20 5.56 -69.42
CA GLU A 204 -26.45 5.96 -68.81
C GLU A 204 -27.56 5.11 -69.43
N ALA A 205 -28.45 4.58 -68.59
CA ALA A 205 -29.47 3.61 -68.92
C ALA A 205 -30.86 4.16 -68.62
N LEU A 206 -31.87 3.50 -69.23
CA LEU A 206 -33.32 3.43 -68.92
C LEU A 206 -34.24 4.03 -70.02
N PRO A 207 -35.53 3.60 -70.14
CA PRO A 207 -35.96 2.23 -70.44
C PRO A 207 -37.20 2.13 -71.40
N LEU A 208 -37.56 0.87 -71.74
CA LEU A 208 -38.91 0.32 -71.96
C LEU A 208 -39.89 0.99 -72.96
N GLU A 209 -40.23 0.25 -74.02
CA GLU A 209 -41.63 0.06 -74.43
C GLU A 209 -41.79 -1.25 -75.21
N ALA A 210 -42.84 -2.00 -74.87
CA ALA A 210 -43.21 -3.29 -75.42
C ALA A 210 -44.47 -3.12 -76.25
N ASP A 211 -44.52 -3.72 -77.44
CA ASP A 211 -45.73 -4.27 -78.04
C ASP A 211 -45.40 -5.05 -79.30
N ILE A 212 -45.92 -6.29 -79.42
CA ILE A 212 -46.70 -6.77 -80.56
C ILE A 212 -47.09 -8.24 -80.32
N LYS A 213 -48.42 -8.43 -80.42
CA LYS A 213 -49.21 -9.65 -80.26
C LYS A 213 -49.30 -10.44 -81.58
N LEU A 214 -49.34 -11.77 -81.43
CA LEU A 214 -50.12 -12.77 -82.20
C LEU A 214 -49.68 -13.18 -83.63
N SER A 215 -49.31 -14.46 -83.72
CA SER A 215 -49.33 -15.42 -84.85
C SER A 215 -50.75 -15.67 -85.44
N PRO A 216 -50.99 -16.57 -86.45
CA PRO A 216 -50.18 -17.07 -87.60
C PRO A 216 -50.99 -17.23 -88.94
N MET A 217 -50.33 -17.78 -89.96
CA MET A 217 -50.80 -18.55 -91.15
C MET A 217 -51.00 -17.82 -92.48
N GLY A 218 -50.31 -18.34 -93.51
CA GLY A 218 -50.61 -18.14 -94.92
C GLY A 218 -49.46 -18.55 -95.85
N LYS A 219 -49.38 -19.83 -96.19
CA LYS A 219 -48.40 -20.43 -97.13
C LYS A 219 -48.48 -19.82 -98.54
N GLY A 220 -47.32 -19.71 -99.18
CA GLY A 220 -47.16 -19.57 -100.63
C GLY A 220 -45.73 -19.93 -101.00
N ASP A 221 -45.54 -21.07 -101.64
CA ASP A 221 -44.24 -21.63 -102.03
C ASP A 221 -43.55 -20.75 -103.07
N HIS A 222 -42.28 -20.42 -102.84
CA HIS A 222 -41.27 -20.24 -103.89
C HIS A 222 -39.90 -20.57 -103.30
N GLU A 223 -39.10 -21.30 -104.08
CA GLU A 223 -37.73 -21.71 -103.77
C GLU A 223 -36.91 -20.54 -103.23
N ASP A 224 -36.35 -20.68 -102.03
CA ASP A 224 -35.26 -19.83 -101.58
C ASP A 224 -34.24 -20.68 -100.84
N VAL A 225 -33.01 -20.59 -101.34
CA VAL A 225 -31.74 -20.90 -100.69
C VAL A 225 -31.85 -20.71 -99.16
N PRO A 226 -31.32 -21.62 -98.30
CA PRO A 226 -31.35 -21.40 -96.86
C PRO A 226 -30.66 -20.06 -96.58
N SER A 227 -31.46 -19.08 -96.18
CA SER A 227 -30.99 -17.75 -95.87
C SER A 227 -29.96 -17.90 -94.76
N SER A 228 -28.80 -17.26 -94.93
CA SER A 228 -27.68 -17.28 -93.96
C SER A 228 -28.13 -16.97 -92.51
N GLN A 229 -29.30 -16.36 -92.34
CA GLN A 229 -29.97 -16.06 -91.09
C GLN A 229 -30.53 -17.30 -90.35
N GLU A 230 -31.07 -18.31 -91.04
CA GLU A 230 -31.60 -19.52 -90.40
C GLU A 230 -30.47 -20.41 -89.87
N GLN A 231 -29.38 -20.56 -90.62
CA GLN A 231 -28.18 -21.26 -90.16
C GLN A 231 -27.51 -20.57 -88.96
N LYS A 232 -27.46 -19.23 -88.96
CA LYS A 232 -26.97 -18.46 -87.80
C LYS A 232 -27.85 -18.65 -86.57
N SER A 233 -29.18 -18.63 -86.75
CA SER A 233 -30.13 -18.87 -85.65
C SER A 233 -30.00 -20.28 -85.06
N CYS A 234 -29.77 -21.31 -85.89
CA CYS A 234 -29.57 -22.68 -85.40
C CYS A 234 -28.26 -22.83 -84.60
N LEU A 235 -27.18 -22.15 -85.00
CA LEU A 235 -25.92 -22.16 -84.27
C LEU A 235 -26.02 -21.41 -82.94
N GLU A 236 -26.73 -20.28 -82.93
CA GLU A 236 -26.98 -19.51 -81.71
C GLU A 236 -27.86 -20.29 -80.70
N VAL A 237 -28.88 -21.01 -81.19
CA VAL A 237 -29.69 -21.90 -80.35
C VAL A 237 -28.85 -23.05 -79.78
N GLN A 238 -27.95 -23.63 -80.55
CA GLN A 238 -27.03 -24.67 -80.05
C GLN A 238 -26.06 -24.12 -79.00
N GLU A 239 -25.55 -22.91 -79.19
CA GLU A 239 -24.67 -22.25 -78.21
C GLU A 239 -25.41 -21.93 -76.91
N LEU A 240 -26.65 -21.44 -77.00
CA LEU A 240 -27.51 -21.19 -75.84
C LEU A 240 -27.90 -22.49 -75.12
N GLN A 241 -28.14 -23.57 -75.85
CA GLN A 241 -28.38 -24.90 -75.26
C GLN A 241 -27.16 -25.41 -74.50
N PHE A 242 -25.96 -25.25 -75.08
CA PHE A 242 -24.71 -25.62 -74.40
C PHE A 242 -24.48 -24.79 -73.13
N LYS A 243 -24.69 -23.47 -73.20
CA LYS A 243 -24.59 -22.56 -72.04
C LYS A 243 -25.63 -22.88 -70.96
N LEU A 244 -26.84 -23.26 -71.34
CA LEU A 244 -27.89 -23.66 -70.41
C LEU A 244 -27.51 -24.96 -69.67
N GLU A 245 -26.99 -25.95 -70.39
CA GLU A 245 -26.55 -27.21 -69.79
C GLU A 245 -25.35 -26.99 -68.85
N GLN A 246 -24.38 -26.16 -69.26
CA GLN A 246 -23.25 -25.79 -68.41
C GLN A 246 -23.71 -25.10 -67.11
N SER A 247 -24.65 -24.15 -67.21
CA SER A 247 -25.23 -23.48 -66.04
C SER A 247 -26.02 -24.44 -65.15
N ARG A 248 -26.68 -25.45 -65.74
CA ARG A 248 -27.41 -26.48 -64.99
C ARG A 248 -26.46 -27.37 -64.20
N GLU A 249 -25.38 -27.84 -64.82
CA GLU A 249 -24.38 -28.65 -64.13
C GLU A 249 -23.67 -27.84 -63.04
N GLU A 250 -23.38 -26.55 -63.27
CA GLU A 250 -22.79 -25.68 -62.25
C GLU A 250 -23.72 -25.55 -61.04
N LYS A 251 -25.02 -25.29 -61.25
CA LYS A 251 -26.02 -25.28 -60.18
C LYS A 251 -26.13 -26.61 -59.44
N GLU A 252 -25.97 -27.74 -60.12
CA GLU A 252 -25.99 -29.06 -59.48
C GLU A 252 -24.74 -29.32 -58.64
N ARG A 253 -23.56 -28.84 -59.10
CA ARG A 253 -22.32 -28.86 -58.31
C ARG A 253 -22.45 -27.98 -57.07
N ASP A 254 -23.00 -26.78 -57.21
CA ASP A 254 -23.24 -25.87 -56.08
C ASP A 254 -24.25 -26.44 -55.10
N ALA A 255 -25.37 -26.98 -55.57
CA ALA A 255 -26.37 -27.62 -54.72
C ALA A 255 -25.80 -28.84 -53.97
N SER A 256 -24.88 -29.58 -54.59
CA SER A 256 -24.20 -30.71 -53.93
C SER A 256 -23.17 -30.23 -52.91
N ARG A 257 -22.48 -29.12 -53.19
CA ARG A 257 -21.57 -28.46 -52.23
C ARG A 257 -22.33 -27.90 -51.03
N ILE A 258 -23.48 -27.26 -51.25
CA ILE A 258 -24.35 -26.75 -50.18
C ILE A 258 -24.81 -27.92 -49.30
N ARG A 259 -25.34 -29.01 -49.89
CA ARG A 259 -25.74 -30.20 -49.11
C ARG A 259 -24.59 -30.81 -48.31
N ALA A 260 -23.38 -30.83 -48.85
CA ALA A 260 -22.20 -31.32 -48.14
C ALA A 260 -21.81 -30.41 -46.96
N LEU A 261 -21.88 -29.08 -47.14
CA LEU A 261 -21.62 -28.10 -46.09
C LEU A 261 -22.71 -28.13 -45.00
N GLU A 262 -23.97 -28.31 -45.37
CA GLU A 262 -25.09 -28.49 -44.44
C GLU A 262 -24.90 -29.76 -43.60
N ALA A 263 -24.54 -30.89 -44.22
CA ALA A 263 -24.24 -32.12 -43.49
C ALA A 263 -23.03 -31.97 -42.56
N GLN A 264 -22.01 -31.18 -42.95
CA GLN A 264 -20.89 -30.85 -42.08
C GLN A 264 -21.31 -29.97 -40.89
N LEU A 265 -22.16 -28.96 -41.12
CA LEU A 265 -22.68 -28.10 -40.06
C LEU A 265 -23.58 -28.86 -39.08
N GLU A 266 -24.46 -29.75 -39.57
CA GLU A 266 -25.28 -30.62 -38.73
C GLU A 266 -24.41 -31.61 -37.93
N SER A 267 -23.34 -32.12 -38.54
CA SER A 267 -22.39 -32.97 -37.84
C SER A 267 -21.65 -32.21 -36.73
N MET A 268 -21.33 -30.92 -36.93
CA MET A 268 -20.69 -30.06 -35.91
C MET A 268 -21.68 -29.55 -34.86
N ALA A 269 -22.95 -29.38 -35.20
CA ALA A 269 -24.00 -28.96 -34.26
C ALA A 269 -24.21 -29.97 -33.11
N GLY A 270 -23.78 -31.22 -33.29
CA GLY A 270 -23.73 -32.24 -32.23
C GLY A 270 -22.49 -32.19 -31.32
N TRP A 271 -21.49 -31.33 -31.58
CA TRP A 271 -20.23 -31.28 -30.83
C TRP A 271 -20.22 -30.26 -29.69
N VAL A 272 -21.22 -29.38 -29.62
CA VAL A 272 -21.41 -28.49 -28.45
C VAL A 272 -22.53 -29.07 -27.61
N PRO A 273 -22.24 -29.66 -26.44
CA PRO A 273 -23.27 -30.09 -25.51
C PRO A 273 -24.25 -28.94 -25.24
N MET A 274 -25.55 -29.23 -25.28
CA MET A 274 -26.60 -28.22 -25.06
C MET A 274 -26.43 -27.52 -23.70
N GLU A 275 -25.84 -28.23 -22.74
CA GLU A 275 -25.41 -27.74 -21.43
C GLU A 275 -24.36 -26.63 -21.52
N GLU A 276 -23.32 -26.76 -22.34
CA GLU A 276 -22.27 -25.72 -22.49
C GLU A 276 -22.82 -24.45 -23.15
N PHE A 277 -23.72 -24.60 -24.13
CA PHE A 277 -24.40 -23.46 -24.73
C PHE A 277 -25.35 -22.76 -23.75
N GLN A 278 -26.04 -23.54 -22.91
CA GLN A 278 -26.92 -23.00 -21.88
C GLN A 278 -26.13 -22.33 -20.75
N GLU A 279 -24.98 -22.86 -20.38
CA GLU A 279 -24.02 -22.25 -19.44
C GLU A 279 -23.46 -20.95 -20.01
N LEU A 280 -23.02 -20.93 -21.27
CA LEU A 280 -22.55 -19.71 -21.93
C LEU A 280 -23.65 -18.65 -22.03
N LYS A 281 -24.89 -19.07 -22.31
CA LYS A 281 -26.06 -18.18 -22.31
C LYS A 281 -26.36 -17.62 -20.92
N SER A 282 -26.26 -18.44 -19.88
CA SER A 282 -26.43 -17.98 -18.49
C SER A 282 -25.32 -17.01 -18.08
N SER A 283 -24.07 -17.29 -18.48
CA SER A 283 -22.91 -16.43 -18.25
C SER A 283 -23.05 -15.08 -18.96
N CYS A 284 -23.50 -15.08 -20.21
CA CYS A 284 -23.79 -13.86 -20.97
C CYS A 284 -24.94 -13.05 -20.33
N SER A 285 -25.99 -13.72 -19.85
CA SER A 285 -27.10 -13.06 -19.14
C SER A 285 -26.62 -12.38 -17.86
N VAL A 286 -25.81 -13.07 -17.05
CA VAL A 286 -25.21 -12.52 -15.82
C VAL A 286 -24.29 -11.34 -16.14
N LEU A 287 -23.47 -11.44 -17.20
CA LEU A 287 -22.60 -10.34 -17.61
C LEU A 287 -23.40 -9.11 -18.04
N VAL A 288 -24.50 -9.29 -18.78
CA VAL A 288 -25.40 -8.20 -19.19
C VAL A 288 -26.09 -7.56 -17.97
N GLU A 289 -26.54 -8.37 -17.01
CA GLU A 289 -27.12 -7.89 -15.76
C GLU A 289 -26.10 -7.09 -14.94
N ASN A 290 -24.87 -7.58 -14.80
CA ASN A 290 -23.79 -6.88 -14.12
C ASN A 290 -23.47 -5.53 -14.78
N VAL A 291 -23.33 -5.50 -16.12
CA VAL A 291 -23.12 -4.24 -16.86
C VAL A 291 -24.29 -3.29 -16.67
N SER A 292 -25.52 -3.80 -16.63
CA SER A 292 -26.70 -2.98 -16.37
C SER A 292 -26.72 -2.40 -14.95
N GLN A 293 -26.25 -3.17 -13.96
CA GLN A 293 -26.13 -2.74 -12.57
C GLN A 293 -25.02 -1.70 -12.40
N GLU A 294 -23.84 -1.92 -12.99
CA GLU A 294 -22.73 -0.97 -13.01
C GLU A 294 -23.14 0.34 -13.68
N LYS A 295 -23.88 0.27 -14.80
CA LYS A 295 -24.44 1.45 -15.46
C LYS A 295 -25.41 2.20 -14.53
N ALA A 296 -26.26 1.49 -13.79
CA ALA A 296 -27.17 2.12 -12.83
C ALA A 296 -26.42 2.79 -11.67
N GLN A 297 -25.37 2.15 -11.14
CA GLN A 297 -24.51 2.72 -10.10
C GLN A 297 -23.77 3.96 -10.61
N LEU A 298 -23.22 3.91 -11.83
CA LEU A 298 -22.53 5.05 -12.45
C LEU A 298 -23.49 6.23 -12.66
N MET A 299 -24.72 5.97 -13.11
CA MET A 299 -25.75 7.01 -13.22
C MET A 299 -26.14 7.58 -11.85
N GLY A 300 -26.15 6.77 -10.79
CA GLY A 300 -26.37 7.23 -9.41
C GLY A 300 -25.28 8.20 -8.96
N ARG A 301 -24.02 7.80 -9.07
CA ARG A 301 -22.86 8.64 -8.75
C ARG A 301 -22.80 9.92 -9.58
N TYR A 302 -23.19 9.86 -10.85
CA TYR A 302 -23.26 11.04 -11.71
C TYR A 302 -24.29 12.05 -11.19
N LYS A 303 -25.47 11.60 -10.78
CA LYS A 303 -26.51 12.47 -10.19
C LYS A 303 -26.07 13.05 -8.85
N GLU A 304 -25.45 12.25 -8.00
CA GLU A 304 -24.88 12.72 -6.72
C GLU A 304 -23.84 13.82 -6.97
N ALA A 305 -22.92 13.61 -7.92
CA ALA A 305 -21.95 14.62 -8.30
C ALA A 305 -22.59 15.87 -8.91
N GLU A 306 -23.66 15.74 -9.72
CA GLU A 306 -24.43 16.88 -10.22
C GLU A 306 -25.09 17.66 -9.08
N GLU A 307 -25.62 16.97 -8.07
CA GLU A 307 -26.21 17.60 -6.88
C GLU A 307 -25.15 18.31 -6.04
N GLU A 308 -23.97 17.71 -5.83
CA GLU A 308 -22.83 18.33 -5.15
C GLU A 308 -22.34 19.58 -5.90
N ILE A 309 -22.17 19.48 -7.22
CA ILE A 309 -21.79 20.62 -8.06
C ILE A 309 -22.83 21.73 -7.94
N ARG A 310 -24.13 21.40 -7.95
CA ARG A 310 -25.21 22.37 -7.75
C ARG A 310 -25.12 23.03 -6.37
N MET A 311 -24.89 22.27 -5.30
CA MET A 311 -24.73 22.78 -3.94
C MET A 311 -23.51 23.71 -3.83
N LEU A 312 -22.38 23.32 -4.43
CA LEU A 312 -21.16 24.13 -4.48
C LEU A 312 -21.36 25.39 -5.31
N GLN A 313 -22.09 25.32 -6.43
CA GLN A 313 -22.46 26.49 -7.23
C GLN A 313 -23.39 27.43 -6.46
N GLU A 314 -24.31 26.90 -5.65
CA GLU A 314 -25.20 27.69 -4.79
C GLU A 314 -24.45 28.36 -3.63
N ALA A 315 -23.50 27.65 -3.01
CA ALA A 315 -22.57 28.22 -2.04
C ALA A 315 -21.69 29.32 -2.67
N LEU A 316 -21.17 29.09 -3.87
CA LEU A 316 -20.33 30.05 -4.61
C LEU A 316 -21.12 31.27 -5.09
N ARG A 317 -22.42 31.10 -5.39
CA ARG A 317 -23.36 32.20 -5.71
C ARG A 317 -23.69 33.06 -4.48
N GLY A 318 -23.30 32.63 -3.28
CA GLY A 318 -23.49 33.41 -2.05
C GLY A 318 -24.96 33.53 -1.62
N THR A 319 -25.80 32.55 -1.98
CA THR A 319 -27.22 32.51 -1.57
C THR A 319 -27.45 31.78 -0.26
N VAL A 320 -26.41 31.22 0.37
CA VAL A 320 -26.50 30.88 1.80
C VAL A 320 -26.51 32.21 2.56
N PRO A 321 -27.60 32.55 3.26
CA PRO A 321 -27.65 33.78 4.05
C PRO A 321 -26.43 33.80 4.97
N VAL A 322 -25.74 34.94 5.06
CA VAL A 322 -24.60 35.11 5.96
C VAL A 322 -25.00 34.72 7.40
N GLU A 323 -26.27 34.88 7.73
CA GLU A 323 -26.91 34.48 8.98
C GLU A 323 -26.95 32.95 9.19
N ALA A 324 -27.16 32.16 8.13
CA ALA A 324 -27.15 30.70 8.21
C ALA A 324 -25.71 30.18 8.37
N ALA A 325 -24.76 30.70 7.59
CA ALA A 325 -23.35 30.36 7.74
C ALA A 325 -22.80 30.79 9.11
N ALA A 326 -23.16 31.99 9.58
CA ALA A 326 -22.78 32.47 10.91
C ALA A 326 -23.37 31.61 12.03
N LYS A 327 -24.60 31.13 11.88
CA LYS A 327 -25.25 30.23 12.83
C LYS A 327 -24.55 28.88 12.88
N ASP A 328 -24.18 28.29 11.74
CA ASP A 328 -23.46 27.02 11.69
C ASP A 328 -22.05 27.14 12.33
N PHE A 329 -21.36 28.26 12.09
CA PHE A 329 -20.09 28.55 12.77
C PHE A 329 -20.26 28.72 14.29
N GLU A 330 -21.34 29.35 14.74
CA GLU A 330 -21.64 29.54 16.16
C GLU A 330 -22.04 28.21 16.85
N GLU A 331 -22.79 27.35 16.16
CA GLU A 331 -23.11 25.98 16.60
C GLU A 331 -21.83 25.13 16.70
N MET A 332 -20.97 25.13 15.68
CA MET A 332 -19.68 24.43 15.73
C MET A 332 -18.77 24.95 16.85
N LYS A 333 -18.75 26.27 17.08
CA LYS A 333 -18.00 26.88 18.17
C LYS A 333 -18.54 26.45 19.54
N ALA A 334 -19.87 26.35 19.69
CA ALA A 334 -20.50 25.89 20.92
C ALA A 334 -20.22 24.41 21.19
N GLU A 335 -20.26 23.55 20.17
CA GLU A 335 -19.90 22.13 20.28
C GLU A 335 -18.44 21.95 20.68
N LEU A 336 -17.53 22.68 20.02
CA LEU A 336 -16.11 22.66 20.36
C LEU A 336 -15.87 23.14 21.79
N GLY A 337 -16.60 24.18 22.24
CA GLY A 337 -16.60 24.65 23.62
C GLY A 337 -16.99 23.55 24.62
N GLN A 338 -18.08 22.81 24.35
CA GLN A 338 -18.52 21.70 25.19
C GLN A 338 -17.49 20.57 25.28
N VAL A 339 -16.81 20.26 24.17
CA VAL A 339 -15.73 19.27 24.14
C VAL A 339 -14.56 19.72 25.02
N ILE A 340 -14.15 20.99 24.90
CA ILE A 340 -13.06 21.56 25.71
C ILE A 340 -13.43 21.52 27.19
N GLU A 341 -14.64 21.93 27.56
CA GLU A 341 -15.13 21.86 28.95
C GLU A 341 -15.18 20.41 29.46
N GLY A 342 -15.56 19.45 28.61
CA GLY A 342 -15.54 18.02 28.92
C GLY A 342 -14.15 17.49 29.19
N LEU A 343 -13.17 17.87 28.37
CA LEU A 343 -11.76 17.50 28.55
C LEU A 343 -11.18 18.15 29.81
N GLN A 344 -11.49 19.41 30.08
CA GLN A 344 -11.08 20.12 31.30
C GLN A 344 -11.64 19.45 32.56
N ARG A 345 -12.93 19.07 32.57
CA ARG A 345 -13.52 18.32 33.69
C ARG A 345 -12.82 16.99 33.92
N ARG A 346 -12.55 16.24 32.85
CA ARG A 346 -11.88 14.94 32.96
C ARG A 346 -10.42 15.06 33.44
N LEU A 347 -9.75 16.14 33.05
CA LEU A 347 -8.41 16.47 33.54
C LEU A 347 -8.43 16.79 35.05
N LEU A 348 -9.43 17.56 35.51
CA LEU A 348 -9.60 17.87 36.94
C LEU A 348 -9.93 16.62 37.75
N GLU A 349 -10.83 15.76 37.27
CA GLU A 349 -11.15 14.48 37.91
C GLU A 349 -9.92 13.58 38.00
N LEU A 350 -9.13 13.50 36.93
CA LEU A 350 -7.90 12.70 36.91
C LEU A 350 -6.87 13.27 37.89
N SER A 351 -6.69 14.59 37.92
CA SER A 351 -5.81 15.27 38.89
C SER A 351 -6.24 15.02 40.34
N HIS A 352 -7.55 15.07 40.60
CA HIS A 352 -8.10 14.78 41.92
C HIS A 352 -7.85 13.33 42.33
N SER A 353 -8.18 12.36 41.47
CA SER A 353 -7.95 10.93 41.73
C SER A 353 -6.46 10.60 41.92
N TYR A 354 -5.57 11.28 41.19
CA TYR A 354 -4.14 11.14 41.35
C TYR A 354 -3.66 11.70 42.69
N SER A 355 -4.17 12.87 43.09
CA SER A 355 -3.87 13.48 44.39
C SER A 355 -4.36 12.60 45.55
N GLU A 356 -5.57 12.03 45.43
CA GLU A 356 -6.14 11.09 46.40
C GLU A 356 -5.27 9.83 46.51
N ALA A 357 -4.98 9.16 45.39
CA ALA A 357 -4.12 7.97 45.37
C ALA A 357 -2.72 8.26 45.93
N LYS A 358 -2.16 9.43 45.64
CA LYS A 358 -0.88 9.88 46.20
C LYS A 358 -0.97 10.08 47.71
N SER A 359 -2.06 10.67 48.21
CA SER A 359 -2.29 10.86 49.65
C SER A 359 -2.51 9.54 50.40
N GLU A 360 -3.17 8.56 49.77
CA GLU A 360 -3.35 7.22 50.33
C GLU A 360 -2.02 6.46 50.35
N LEU A 361 -1.20 6.60 49.32
CA LEU A 361 0.14 5.99 49.26
C LEU A 361 1.08 6.59 50.30
N THR A 362 1.03 7.90 50.53
CA THR A 362 1.81 8.52 51.61
C THR A 362 1.26 8.15 52.99
N ALA A 363 -0.05 8.08 53.18
CA ALA A 363 -0.67 7.65 54.43
C ALA A 363 -0.31 6.20 54.80
N THR A 364 -0.40 5.27 53.84
CA THR A 364 -0.01 3.86 54.04
C THR A 364 1.49 3.72 54.32
N ARG A 365 2.34 4.49 53.62
CA ARG A 365 3.79 4.51 53.87
C ARG A 365 4.12 5.05 55.26
N SER A 366 3.47 6.12 55.71
CA SER A 366 3.63 6.65 57.06
C SER A 366 3.10 5.70 58.14
N GLN A 367 2.02 4.96 57.88
CA GLN A 367 1.52 3.92 58.79
C GLN A 367 2.48 2.73 58.90
N LEU A 368 3.11 2.33 57.78
CA LEU A 368 4.13 1.27 57.74
C LEU A 368 5.40 1.67 58.52
N GLU A 369 5.76 2.96 58.47
CA GLU A 369 6.91 3.51 59.21
C GLU A 369 6.57 3.79 60.70
N ALA A 370 5.30 4.05 61.04
CA ALA A 370 4.86 4.36 62.40
C ALA A 370 4.55 3.12 63.26
N ASN A 371 4.29 1.95 62.67
CA ASN A 371 3.97 0.71 63.40
C ASN A 371 4.97 -0.42 63.11
N PRO A 372 6.13 -0.48 63.79
CA PRO A 372 7.01 -1.65 63.72
C PRO A 372 6.66 -2.76 64.73
N LYS A 373 5.49 -2.70 65.42
CA LYS A 373 5.08 -3.71 66.41
C LYS A 373 3.56 -3.80 66.53
N GLU A 374 2.96 -4.79 65.87
CA GLU A 374 1.73 -5.49 66.33
C GLU A 374 1.51 -6.73 65.45
N GLU A 375 2.36 -7.74 65.65
CA GLU A 375 2.03 -9.13 65.35
C GLU A 375 1.32 -9.68 66.59
N LEU A 376 -0.02 -9.75 66.60
CA LEU A 376 -0.86 -10.66 67.40
C LEU A 376 -2.35 -10.29 67.23
N ASP A 377 -2.91 -10.52 66.04
CA ASP A 377 -4.36 -10.79 65.84
C ASP A 377 -4.59 -11.31 64.40
N LEU A 378 -4.10 -12.53 64.13
CA LEU A 378 -3.90 -13.05 62.77
C LEU A 378 -4.82 -14.22 62.35
N ALA A 379 -6.03 -14.32 62.90
CA ALA A 379 -6.93 -15.43 62.55
C ALA A 379 -8.22 -15.03 61.83
N CYS A 380 -8.77 -13.82 62.04
CA CYS A 380 -10.02 -13.39 61.38
C CYS A 380 -9.80 -12.35 60.27
N SER A 381 -8.59 -11.76 60.18
CA SER A 381 -8.23 -10.72 59.22
C SER A 381 -7.60 -11.29 57.93
N THR A 382 -6.93 -12.43 58.04
CA THR A 382 -6.17 -13.09 56.97
C THR A 382 -7.06 -13.57 55.83
N GLU A 383 -8.24 -14.13 56.11
CA GLU A 383 -9.21 -14.53 55.07
C GLU A 383 -9.79 -13.33 54.32
N GLN A 384 -10.02 -12.20 55.01
CA GLN A 384 -10.50 -10.97 54.37
C GLN A 384 -9.42 -10.32 53.50
N TYR A 385 -8.18 -10.27 53.98
CA TYR A 385 -7.04 -9.82 53.18
C TYR A 385 -6.73 -10.74 52.00
N GLU A 386 -6.84 -12.06 52.16
CA GLU A 386 -6.67 -13.01 51.06
C GLU A 386 -7.78 -12.86 50.00
N MET A 387 -9.01 -12.60 50.43
CA MET A 387 -10.13 -12.36 49.51
C MET A 387 -9.98 -11.02 48.78
N GLN A 388 -9.53 -9.96 49.45
CA GLN A 388 -9.19 -8.67 48.85
C GLN A 388 -8.01 -8.78 47.88
N LEU A 389 -6.96 -9.55 48.20
CA LEU A 389 -5.83 -9.81 47.30
C LEU A 389 -6.26 -10.59 46.06
N LYS A 390 -7.20 -11.54 46.19
CA LYS A 390 -7.78 -12.25 45.04
C LYS A 390 -8.63 -11.32 44.17
N ASP A 391 -9.48 -10.48 44.76
CA ASP A 391 -10.31 -9.51 44.04
C ASP A 391 -9.45 -8.45 43.33
N LEU A 392 -8.40 -7.93 43.98
CA LEU A 392 -7.43 -7.03 43.36
C LEU A 392 -6.66 -7.69 42.22
N ARG A 393 -6.27 -8.96 42.37
CA ARG A 393 -5.60 -9.71 41.30
C ARG A 393 -6.53 -9.95 40.12
N GLN A 394 -7.79 -10.28 40.34
CA GLN A 394 -8.80 -10.40 39.29
C GLN A 394 -9.06 -9.06 38.59
N LYS A 395 -9.15 -7.97 39.35
CA LYS A 395 -9.27 -6.61 38.78
C LYS A 395 -8.04 -6.20 37.97
N MET A 396 -6.85 -6.55 38.44
CA MET A 396 -5.60 -6.32 37.71
C MET A 396 -5.54 -7.15 36.42
N GLU A 397 -5.91 -8.43 36.47
CA GLU A 397 -6.01 -9.29 35.28
C GLU A 397 -7.04 -8.77 34.28
N ALA A 398 -8.24 -8.39 34.74
CA ALA A 398 -9.28 -7.81 33.88
C ALA A 398 -8.85 -6.45 33.28
N ALA A 399 -8.16 -5.60 34.05
CA ALA A 399 -7.60 -4.35 33.55
C ALA A 399 -6.48 -4.59 32.52
N GLN A 400 -5.64 -5.61 32.74
CA GLN A 400 -4.59 -6.01 31.81
C GLN A 400 -5.16 -6.56 30.49
N GLU A 401 -6.22 -7.37 30.57
CA GLU A 401 -6.93 -7.87 29.39
C GLU A 401 -7.59 -6.73 28.61
N ALA A 402 -8.31 -5.83 29.30
CA ALA A 402 -8.93 -4.65 28.70
C ALA A 402 -7.90 -3.72 28.03
N ALA A 403 -6.72 -3.54 28.65
CA ALA A 403 -5.62 -2.79 28.06
C ALA A 403 -5.09 -3.46 26.79
N SER A 404 -4.84 -4.78 26.81
CA SER A 404 -4.38 -5.51 25.62
C SER A 404 -5.40 -5.49 24.48
N GLU A 405 -6.70 -5.51 24.81
CA GLU A 405 -7.78 -5.43 23.83
C GLU A 405 -7.92 -4.01 23.26
N ALA A 406 -7.71 -2.97 24.07
CA ALA A 406 -7.66 -1.59 23.61
C ALA A 406 -6.44 -1.33 22.70
N GLU A 407 -5.27 -1.88 23.02
CA GLU A 407 -4.08 -1.83 22.17
C GLU A 407 -4.33 -2.52 20.83
N ALA A 408 -4.93 -3.71 20.82
CA ALA A 408 -5.28 -4.42 19.60
C ALA A 408 -6.25 -3.61 18.72
N ARG A 409 -7.28 -2.99 19.32
CA ARG A 409 -8.20 -2.09 18.60
C ARG A 409 -7.49 -0.85 18.07
N HIS A 410 -6.57 -0.26 18.84
CA HIS A 410 -5.81 0.90 18.39
C HIS A 410 -4.91 0.56 17.20
N MET A 411 -4.22 -0.58 17.23
CA MET A 411 -3.41 -1.05 16.11
C MET A 411 -4.27 -1.33 14.86
N ALA A 412 -5.45 -1.92 15.02
CA ALA A 412 -6.38 -2.14 13.93
C ALA A 412 -6.87 -0.81 13.31
N ALA A 413 -7.25 0.17 14.15
CA ALA A 413 -7.66 1.49 13.70
C ALA A 413 -6.52 2.25 12.99
N GLN A 414 -5.28 2.13 13.47
CA GLN A 414 -4.10 2.69 12.80
C GLN A 414 -3.88 2.08 11.41
N GLN A 415 -4.06 0.77 11.26
CA GLN A 415 -3.98 0.09 9.97
C GLN A 415 -5.08 0.56 9.01
N GLU A 416 -6.31 0.72 9.49
CA GLU A 416 -7.43 1.23 8.70
C GLU A 416 -7.20 2.68 8.24
N ILE A 417 -6.71 3.55 9.14
CA ILE A 417 -6.34 4.93 8.79
C ILE A 417 -5.22 4.95 7.74
N ALA A 418 -4.24 4.05 7.82
CA ALA A 418 -3.17 3.96 6.85
C ALA A 418 -3.70 3.54 5.46
N LEU A 419 -4.62 2.57 5.41
CA LEU A 419 -5.28 2.15 4.17
C LEU A 419 -6.12 3.27 3.56
N LEU A 420 -6.94 3.95 4.37
CA LEU A 420 -7.76 5.08 3.90
C LEU A 420 -6.90 6.23 3.37
N ARG A 421 -5.75 6.52 4.01
CA ARG A 421 -4.79 7.51 3.50
C ARG A 421 -4.19 7.10 2.15
N GLN A 422 -3.85 5.82 2.00
CA GLN A 422 -3.35 5.32 0.72
C GLN A 422 -4.41 5.41 -0.38
N GLU A 423 -5.65 5.05 -0.08
CA GLU A 423 -6.76 5.13 -1.03
C GLU A 423 -7.07 6.59 -1.41
N ALA A 424 -7.05 7.52 -0.44
CA ALA A 424 -7.19 8.94 -0.70
C ALA A 424 -6.03 9.50 -1.56
N GLU A 425 -4.79 9.05 -1.35
CA GLU A 425 -3.64 9.44 -2.16
C GLU A 425 -3.74 8.90 -3.60
N VAL A 426 -4.13 7.63 -3.77
CA VAL A 426 -4.39 7.05 -5.09
C VAL A 426 -5.51 7.81 -5.81
N GLN A 427 -6.58 8.16 -5.08
CA GLN A 427 -7.67 8.96 -5.63
C GLN A 427 -7.19 10.36 -6.04
N ALA A 428 -6.39 11.03 -5.21
CA ALA A 428 -5.81 12.33 -5.51
C ALA A 428 -4.90 12.27 -6.75
N GLN A 429 -4.05 11.25 -6.88
CA GLN A 429 -3.18 11.03 -8.03
C GLN A 429 -3.95 10.70 -9.33
N SER A 430 -5.11 10.05 -9.20
CA SER A 430 -5.99 9.75 -10.34
C SER A 430 -6.88 10.92 -10.76
N SER A 431 -6.98 11.95 -9.91
CA SER A 431 -7.78 13.14 -10.19
C SER A 431 -6.98 14.17 -10.97
N VAL A 432 -7.58 14.71 -12.03
CA VAL A 432 -7.02 15.84 -12.77
C VAL A 432 -7.25 17.11 -11.95
N ALA A 433 -6.24 17.95 -11.83
CA ALA A 433 -6.35 19.20 -11.07
C ALA A 433 -7.53 20.04 -11.60
N LEU A 434 -8.32 20.60 -10.68
CA LEU A 434 -9.49 21.42 -11.05
C LEU A 434 -9.09 22.60 -11.93
N THR A 435 -7.87 23.12 -11.78
CA THR A 435 -7.27 24.15 -12.63
C THR A 435 -7.17 23.70 -14.09
N ASP A 436 -6.73 22.47 -14.32
CA ASP A 436 -6.52 21.91 -15.66
C ASP A 436 -7.87 21.60 -16.31
N HIS A 437 -8.81 21.03 -15.54
CA HIS A 437 -10.18 20.84 -16.02
C HIS A 437 -10.83 22.18 -16.40
N THR A 438 -10.69 23.20 -15.55
CA THR A 438 -11.23 24.55 -15.81
C THR A 438 -10.56 25.19 -17.02
N GLN A 439 -9.25 25.00 -17.21
CA GLN A 439 -8.52 25.49 -18.37
C GLN A 439 -8.97 24.80 -19.67
N VAL A 440 -9.16 23.47 -19.65
CA VAL A 440 -9.69 22.74 -20.80
C VAL A 440 -11.11 23.19 -21.12
N VAL A 441 -11.99 23.32 -20.12
CA VAL A 441 -13.36 23.82 -20.31
C VAL A 441 -13.36 25.25 -20.86
N ALA A 442 -12.48 26.13 -20.37
CA ALA A 442 -12.34 27.50 -20.88
C ALA A 442 -11.87 27.51 -22.34
N SER A 443 -10.89 26.68 -22.70
CA SER A 443 -10.39 26.56 -24.09
C SER A 443 -11.42 25.97 -25.05
N LEU A 444 -12.22 24.99 -24.59
CA LEU A 444 -13.33 24.45 -25.37
C LEU A 444 -14.43 25.50 -25.51
N GLY A 445 -14.73 26.25 -24.45
CA GLY A 445 -15.67 27.35 -24.48
C GLY A 445 -15.26 28.48 -25.43
N SER A 446 -13.96 28.82 -25.52
CA SER A 446 -13.47 29.77 -26.53
C SER A 446 -13.56 29.20 -27.94
N ALA A 447 -13.17 27.94 -28.15
CA ALA A 447 -13.26 27.29 -29.46
C ALA A 447 -14.70 27.20 -29.98
N ILE A 448 -15.68 26.93 -29.10
CA ILE A 448 -17.10 26.95 -29.45
C ILE A 448 -17.53 28.34 -29.89
N LYS A 449 -17.18 29.40 -29.15
CA LYS A 449 -17.51 30.78 -29.52
C LYS A 449 -16.88 31.20 -30.85
N ASP A 450 -15.65 30.78 -31.11
CA ASP A 450 -14.96 31.06 -32.37
C ASP A 450 -15.66 30.35 -33.55
N LEU A 451 -16.08 29.10 -33.35
CA LEU A 451 -16.87 28.36 -34.35
C LEU A 451 -18.26 28.98 -34.58
N GLU A 452 -18.94 29.42 -33.52
CA GLU A 452 -20.22 30.14 -33.63
C GLU A 452 -20.06 31.45 -34.41
N ALA A 453 -18.99 32.22 -34.15
CA ALA A 453 -18.67 33.43 -34.90
C ALA A 453 -18.39 33.14 -36.38
N GLN A 454 -17.69 32.05 -36.70
CA GLN A 454 -17.46 31.62 -38.08
C GLN A 454 -18.77 31.21 -38.77
N VAL A 455 -19.66 30.50 -38.07
CA VAL A 455 -20.98 30.14 -38.60
C VAL A 455 -21.82 31.38 -38.90
N GLU A 456 -21.83 32.38 -38.02
CA GLU A 456 -22.56 33.62 -38.29
C GLU A 456 -21.92 34.46 -39.41
N ALA A 457 -20.59 34.48 -39.52
CA ALA A 457 -19.91 35.11 -40.65
C ALA A 457 -20.28 34.44 -41.98
N LEU A 458 -20.30 33.10 -42.02
CA LEU A 458 -20.69 32.33 -43.20
C LEU A 458 -22.17 32.50 -43.56
N LYS A 459 -23.07 32.58 -42.56
CA LYS A 459 -24.48 32.92 -42.79
C LYS A 459 -24.62 34.33 -43.36
N GLY A 460 -23.85 35.30 -42.85
CA GLY A 460 -23.78 36.65 -43.39
C GLY A 460 -23.36 36.65 -44.86
N GLN A 461 -22.27 35.97 -45.20
CA GLN A 461 -21.81 35.81 -46.59
C GLN A 461 -22.85 35.11 -47.47
N LEU A 462 -23.51 34.07 -46.97
CA LEU A 462 -24.57 33.38 -47.70
C LEU A 462 -25.75 34.33 -47.98
N SER A 463 -26.17 35.12 -47.00
CA SER A 463 -27.24 36.11 -47.17
C SER A 463 -26.88 37.18 -48.21
N GLU A 464 -25.63 37.64 -48.21
CA GLU A 464 -25.14 38.58 -49.21
C GLU A 464 -25.12 37.95 -50.61
N LYS A 465 -24.68 36.69 -50.72
CA LYS A 465 -24.70 35.94 -51.98
C LYS A 465 -26.11 35.69 -52.48
N VAL A 466 -27.08 35.40 -51.59
CA VAL A 466 -28.49 35.30 -51.94
C VAL A 466 -29.02 36.63 -52.49
N LEU A 467 -28.70 37.76 -51.85
CA LEU A 467 -29.07 39.09 -52.36
C LEU A 467 -28.42 39.40 -53.71
N GLN A 468 -27.16 38.99 -53.92
CA GLN A 468 -26.48 39.12 -55.21
C GLN A 468 -27.16 38.27 -56.29
N VAL A 469 -27.53 37.03 -55.98
CA VAL A 469 -28.27 36.14 -56.90
C VAL A 469 -29.65 36.71 -57.23
N ASP A 470 -30.40 37.20 -56.25
CA ASP A 470 -31.70 37.84 -56.48
C ASP A 470 -31.55 39.10 -57.36
N ALA A 471 -30.51 39.91 -57.13
CA ALA A 471 -30.22 41.07 -57.96
C ALA A 471 -29.88 40.68 -59.41
N LEU A 472 -29.07 39.64 -59.60
CA LEU A 472 -28.76 39.09 -60.92
C LEU A 472 -29.98 38.48 -61.59
N GLN A 473 -30.85 37.80 -60.84
CA GLN A 473 -32.07 37.18 -61.35
C GLN A 473 -33.09 38.25 -61.77
N ASN A 474 -33.22 39.33 -61.01
CA ASN A 474 -34.02 40.50 -61.39
C ASN A 474 -33.47 41.20 -62.64
N ARG A 475 -32.15 41.33 -62.76
CA ARG A 475 -31.51 41.85 -63.98
C ARG A 475 -31.78 40.94 -65.18
N LEU A 476 -31.65 39.62 -65.02
CA LEU A 476 -31.91 38.64 -66.06
C LEU A 476 -33.39 38.63 -66.49
N THR A 477 -34.34 38.84 -65.56
CA THR A 477 -35.76 38.99 -65.92
C THR A 477 -36.02 40.28 -66.69
N VAL A 478 -35.40 41.39 -66.29
CA VAL A 478 -35.45 42.67 -67.04
C VAL A 478 -34.83 42.53 -68.43
N GLU A 479 -33.75 41.76 -68.55
CA GLU A 479 -33.06 41.50 -69.81
C GLU A 479 -33.78 40.47 -70.69
N LYS A 480 -34.59 39.57 -70.13
CA LYS A 480 -35.55 38.72 -70.88
C LYS A 480 -36.76 39.49 -71.41
N ASP A 481 -37.13 40.60 -70.78
CA ASP A 481 -38.17 41.53 -71.23
C ASP A 481 -37.64 42.57 -72.24
N VAL A 482 -36.32 42.61 -72.46
CA VAL A 482 -35.67 43.37 -73.52
C VAL A 482 -35.30 42.42 -74.67
N THR A 483 -35.68 42.81 -75.88
CA THR A 483 -35.42 42.04 -77.11
C THR A 483 -33.92 41.76 -77.30
N PRO A 484 -33.55 40.62 -77.93
CA PRO A 484 -32.15 40.22 -78.08
C PRO A 484 -31.53 41.02 -79.23
N ASP A 485 -31.05 42.22 -78.93
CA ASP A 485 -30.18 42.95 -79.85
C ASP A 485 -29.27 43.89 -79.05
N ASP A 486 -28.43 43.33 -78.20
CA ASP A 486 -27.24 44.03 -77.75
C ASP A 486 -26.05 43.08 -77.85
N SER A 487 -25.23 43.35 -78.84
CA SER A 487 -23.97 42.66 -79.06
C SER A 487 -23.02 43.07 -77.94
N VAL A 488 -22.85 42.22 -76.93
CA VAL A 488 -21.82 42.38 -75.89
C VAL A 488 -20.48 42.61 -76.59
N SER A 489 -19.80 43.70 -76.23
CA SER A 489 -18.54 44.08 -76.84
C SER A 489 -17.54 42.95 -76.65
N ARG A 490 -16.82 42.55 -77.71
CA ARG A 490 -15.82 41.47 -77.67
C ARG A 490 -14.82 41.61 -76.51
N LEU A 491 -14.54 42.85 -76.11
CA LEU A 491 -13.70 43.21 -74.97
C LEU A 491 -14.26 42.74 -73.62
N GLU A 492 -15.58 42.86 -73.40
CA GLU A 492 -16.23 42.46 -72.16
C GLU A 492 -16.25 40.93 -72.01
N TYR A 493 -16.39 40.22 -73.13
CA TYR A 493 -16.25 38.76 -73.16
C TYR A 493 -14.80 38.31 -72.84
N GLU A 494 -13.80 39.00 -73.40
CA GLU A 494 -12.38 38.72 -73.12
C GLU A 494 -12.02 39.00 -71.65
N GLN A 495 -12.51 40.11 -71.07
CA GLN A 495 -12.34 40.42 -69.66
C GLN A 495 -13.02 39.39 -68.73
N LEU A 496 -14.24 38.96 -69.07
CA LEU A 496 -14.92 37.91 -68.31
C LEU A 496 -14.17 36.58 -68.40
N ARG A 497 -13.66 36.23 -69.59
CA ARG A 497 -12.84 35.02 -69.79
C ARG A 497 -11.57 35.07 -68.95
N GLU A 498 -10.84 36.18 -68.94
CA GLU A 498 -9.64 36.36 -68.11
C GLU A 498 -9.95 36.28 -66.60
N SER A 499 -11.07 36.87 -66.16
CA SER A 499 -11.53 36.77 -64.76
C SER A 499 -11.82 35.33 -64.37
N LEU A 500 -12.56 34.59 -65.19
CA LEU A 500 -12.87 33.17 -64.95
C LEU A 500 -11.61 32.30 -65.00
N GLU A 501 -10.68 32.56 -65.92
CA GLU A 501 -9.40 31.85 -66.02
C GLU A 501 -8.52 32.12 -64.79
N GLY A 502 -8.56 33.34 -64.25
CA GLY A 502 -7.95 33.70 -62.97
C GLY A 502 -8.57 32.98 -61.78
N GLU A 503 -9.90 32.92 -61.70
CA GLU A 503 -10.63 32.17 -60.66
C GLU A 503 -10.34 30.66 -60.73
N VAL A 504 -10.35 30.07 -61.92
CA VAL A 504 -9.98 28.65 -62.12
C VAL A 504 -8.55 28.39 -61.68
N SER A 505 -7.62 29.30 -61.99
CA SER A 505 -6.22 29.18 -61.56
C SER A 505 -6.08 29.28 -60.03
N GLN A 506 -6.79 30.21 -59.40
CA GLN A 506 -6.82 30.36 -57.93
C GLN A 506 -7.44 29.12 -57.26
N LEU A 507 -8.57 28.63 -57.75
CA LEU A 507 -9.21 27.41 -57.25
C LEU A 507 -8.31 26.18 -57.42
N THR A 508 -7.58 26.10 -58.53
CA THR A 508 -6.62 25.01 -58.77
C THR A 508 -5.45 25.07 -57.78
N ALA A 509 -4.93 26.25 -57.48
CA ALA A 509 -3.86 26.43 -56.48
C ALA A 509 -4.35 26.04 -55.07
N LEU A 510 -5.53 26.50 -54.68
CA LEU A 510 -6.15 26.12 -53.40
C LEU A 510 -6.38 24.62 -53.29
N LEU A 511 -6.80 23.96 -54.38
CA LEU A 511 -6.96 22.50 -54.42
C LEU A 511 -5.61 21.79 -54.24
N GLN A 512 -4.54 22.26 -54.89
CA GLN A 512 -3.20 21.68 -54.75
C GLN A 512 -2.66 21.85 -53.33
N ASP A 513 -2.89 23.00 -52.70
CA ASP A 513 -2.50 23.24 -51.31
C ASP A 513 -3.30 22.39 -50.33
N ALA A 514 -4.60 22.20 -50.58
CA ALA A 514 -5.44 21.30 -49.79
C ALA A 514 -4.97 19.84 -49.89
N LEU A 515 -4.59 19.37 -51.08
CA LEU A 515 -4.02 18.04 -51.28
C LEU A 515 -2.67 17.88 -50.56
N ARG A 516 -1.78 18.87 -50.63
CA ARG A 516 -0.52 18.85 -49.86
C ARG A 516 -0.75 18.75 -48.36
N LYS A 517 -1.67 19.54 -47.82
CA LYS A 517 -2.05 19.47 -46.40
C LYS A 517 -2.65 18.12 -46.04
N GLN A 518 -3.42 17.51 -46.93
CA GLN A 518 -3.95 16.17 -46.71
C GLN A 518 -2.82 15.13 -46.61
N ASP A 519 -1.81 15.21 -47.48
CA ASP A 519 -0.64 14.33 -47.43
C ASP A 519 0.19 14.55 -46.16
N GLU A 520 0.39 15.81 -45.75
CA GLU A 520 1.07 16.16 -44.49
C GLU A 520 0.33 15.56 -43.27
N ILE A 521 -0.99 15.77 -43.18
CA ILE A 521 -1.81 15.21 -42.11
C ILE A 521 -1.79 13.68 -42.14
N ALA A 522 -1.77 13.05 -43.33
CA ALA A 522 -1.66 11.61 -43.44
C ALA A 522 -0.32 11.09 -42.89
N LEU A 523 0.79 11.78 -43.17
CA LEU A 523 2.09 11.44 -42.61
C LEU A 523 2.12 11.64 -41.09
N GLU A 524 1.62 12.77 -40.60
CA GLU A 524 1.51 13.03 -39.15
C GLU A 524 0.66 11.99 -38.45
N ALA A 525 -0.47 11.58 -39.03
CA ALA A 525 -1.31 10.52 -38.50
C ALA A 525 -0.53 9.20 -38.43
N THR A 526 0.20 8.82 -39.47
CA THR A 526 1.02 7.60 -39.44
C THR A 526 2.14 7.66 -38.40
N ALA A 527 2.78 8.81 -38.22
CA ALA A 527 3.79 9.03 -37.19
C ALA A 527 3.19 8.91 -35.78
N ALA A 528 2.03 9.53 -35.53
CA ALA A 528 1.31 9.41 -34.27
C ALA A 528 0.90 7.96 -33.97
N TRP A 529 0.43 7.21 -34.99
CA TRP A 529 0.12 5.78 -34.85
C TRP A 529 1.35 4.95 -34.49
N GLN A 530 2.51 5.21 -35.09
CA GLN A 530 3.76 4.53 -34.76
C GLN A 530 4.19 4.82 -33.32
N GLU A 531 4.06 6.07 -32.89
CA GLU A 531 4.42 6.51 -31.54
C GLU A 531 3.50 5.88 -30.48
N VAL A 532 2.19 5.85 -30.71
CA VAL A 532 1.24 5.14 -29.84
C VAL A 532 1.57 3.64 -29.77
N LYS A 533 1.96 3.03 -30.89
CA LYS A 533 2.38 1.62 -30.91
C LYS A 533 3.66 1.40 -30.11
N ARG A 534 4.65 2.27 -30.26
CA ARG A 534 5.91 2.25 -29.50
C ARG A 534 5.64 2.41 -28.00
N GLY A 535 4.83 3.39 -27.61
CA GLY A 535 4.42 3.61 -26.23
C GLY A 535 3.64 2.43 -25.64
N ARG A 536 2.80 1.74 -26.43
CA ARG A 536 2.14 0.50 -25.99
C ARG A 536 3.16 -0.61 -25.72
N SER A 537 4.12 -0.83 -26.61
CA SER A 537 5.15 -1.86 -26.40
C SER A 537 6.08 -1.54 -25.22
N GLU A 538 6.38 -0.26 -24.99
CA GLU A 538 7.17 0.17 -23.84
C GLU A 538 6.39 -0.04 -22.53
N LYS A 539 5.09 0.29 -22.52
CA LYS A 539 4.20 0.01 -21.39
C LYS A 539 4.11 -1.49 -21.09
N GLU A 540 3.99 -2.33 -22.12
CA GLU A 540 3.95 -3.79 -21.97
C GLU A 540 5.27 -4.32 -21.40
N ALA A 541 6.43 -3.87 -21.90
CA ALA A 541 7.73 -4.23 -21.36
C ALA A 541 7.91 -3.80 -19.88
N MET A 542 7.42 -2.61 -19.53
CA MET A 542 7.43 -2.14 -18.14
C MET A 542 6.50 -2.96 -17.26
N GLN A 543 5.31 -3.34 -17.77
CA GLN A 543 4.38 -4.22 -17.07
C GLN A 543 5.02 -5.59 -16.80
N ASP A 544 5.68 -6.19 -17.80
CA ASP A 544 6.40 -7.44 -17.63
C ASP A 544 7.49 -7.34 -16.56
N MET A 545 8.28 -6.26 -16.58
CA MET A 545 9.30 -6.02 -15.57
C MET A 545 8.72 -5.88 -14.15
N VAL A 546 7.58 -5.20 -14.01
CA VAL A 546 6.85 -5.09 -12.73
C VAL A 546 6.38 -6.47 -12.28
N THR A 547 5.78 -7.28 -13.15
CA THR A 547 5.34 -8.63 -12.79
C THR A 547 6.50 -9.54 -12.38
N ALA A 548 7.66 -9.44 -13.05
CA ALA A 548 8.86 -10.17 -12.69
C ALA A 548 9.38 -9.75 -11.29
N LYS A 549 9.34 -8.46 -10.97
CA LYS A 549 9.73 -7.94 -9.66
C LYS A 549 8.75 -8.35 -8.55
N ASP A 550 7.46 -8.40 -8.85
CA ASP A 550 6.45 -8.89 -7.91
C ASP A 550 6.62 -10.39 -7.63
N GLN A 551 6.96 -11.18 -8.65
CA GLN A 551 7.32 -12.59 -8.48
C GLN A 551 8.57 -12.75 -7.59
N GLU A 552 9.65 -12.00 -7.85
CA GLU A 552 10.87 -11.99 -7.03
C GLU A 552 10.57 -11.63 -5.58
N LYS A 553 9.74 -10.61 -5.35
CA LYS A 553 9.29 -10.19 -4.01
C LYS A 553 8.49 -11.28 -3.31
N SER A 554 7.59 -11.94 -4.03
CA SER A 554 6.80 -13.06 -3.50
C SER A 554 7.70 -14.23 -3.07
N GLU A 555 8.68 -14.59 -3.90
CA GLU A 555 9.66 -15.63 -3.56
C GLU A 555 10.50 -15.26 -2.34
N LEU A 556 10.96 -14.02 -2.24
CA LEU A 556 11.74 -13.55 -1.09
C LEU A 556 10.89 -13.56 0.19
N ASN A 557 9.61 -13.19 0.10
CA ASN A 557 8.67 -13.28 1.21
C ASN A 557 8.42 -14.73 1.64
N SER A 558 8.36 -15.69 0.71
CA SER A 558 8.28 -17.12 1.05
C SER A 558 9.52 -17.57 1.81
N LYS A 559 10.71 -17.25 1.29
CA LYS A 559 11.99 -17.57 1.94
C LYS A 559 12.11 -16.93 3.33
N TYR A 560 11.64 -15.71 3.49
CA TYR A 560 11.60 -15.03 4.78
C TYR A 560 10.67 -15.75 5.78
N ARG A 561 9.49 -16.17 5.34
CA ARG A 561 8.56 -16.95 6.16
C ARG A 561 9.15 -18.30 6.58
N GLU A 562 9.74 -19.03 5.64
CA GLU A 562 10.45 -20.28 5.92
C GLU A 562 11.57 -20.06 6.94
N ALA A 563 12.36 -18.99 6.80
CA ALA A 563 13.38 -18.63 7.77
C ALA A 563 12.78 -18.34 9.16
N GLN A 564 11.66 -17.61 9.24
CA GLN A 564 10.97 -17.37 10.51
C GLN A 564 10.48 -18.68 11.16
N GLU A 565 9.91 -19.60 10.38
CA GLU A 565 9.48 -20.91 10.87
C GLU A 565 10.66 -21.71 11.43
N THR A 566 11.80 -21.72 10.73
CA THR A 566 13.01 -22.40 11.24
C THR A 566 13.52 -21.78 12.54
N ILE A 567 13.44 -20.45 12.69
CA ILE A 567 13.82 -19.75 13.93
C ILE A 567 12.88 -20.14 15.08
N ILE A 568 11.56 -20.21 14.83
CA ILE A 568 10.58 -20.64 15.84
C ILE A 568 10.88 -22.07 16.28
N ASP A 569 11.15 -22.96 15.34
CA ASP A 569 11.53 -24.35 15.57
C ASP A 569 12.81 -24.47 16.41
N LEU A 570 13.83 -23.70 16.07
CA LEU A 570 15.09 -23.66 16.81
C LEU A 570 14.88 -23.11 18.23
N LYS A 571 14.10 -22.03 18.39
CA LYS A 571 13.74 -21.51 19.72
C LYS A 571 13.04 -22.58 20.58
N LYS A 572 12.12 -23.34 20.00
CA LYS A 572 11.44 -24.45 20.68
C LYS A 572 12.40 -25.56 21.09
N ARG A 573 13.32 -25.96 20.21
CA ARG A 573 14.37 -26.95 20.52
C ARG A 573 15.29 -26.47 21.65
N THR A 574 15.73 -25.21 21.58
CA THR A 574 16.58 -24.60 22.61
C THR A 574 15.86 -24.53 23.96
N ALA A 575 14.60 -24.11 24.00
CA ALA A 575 13.80 -24.11 25.23
C ALA A 575 13.66 -25.53 25.83
N GLY A 576 13.45 -26.54 24.99
CA GLY A 576 13.44 -27.95 25.41
C GLY A 576 14.78 -28.41 26.00
N LEU A 577 15.90 -28.02 25.38
CA LEU A 577 17.24 -28.30 25.91
C LEU A 577 17.48 -27.62 27.26
N ILE A 578 17.10 -26.35 27.41
CA ILE A 578 17.20 -25.61 28.67
C ILE A 578 16.36 -26.29 29.77
N SER A 579 15.12 -26.69 29.48
CA SER A 579 14.28 -27.41 30.45
C SER A 579 14.89 -28.75 30.88
N SER A 580 15.44 -29.51 29.92
CA SER A 580 16.15 -30.75 30.21
C SER A 580 17.40 -30.50 31.07
N GLU A 581 18.18 -29.46 30.76
CA GLU A 581 19.36 -29.07 31.53
C GLU A 581 18.97 -28.70 32.97
N GLN A 582 17.94 -27.86 33.15
CA GLN A 582 17.43 -27.51 34.47
C GLN A 582 16.98 -28.74 35.27
N SER A 583 16.33 -29.72 34.64
CA SER A 583 15.97 -30.98 35.30
C SER A 583 17.20 -31.79 35.72
N LYS A 584 18.27 -31.81 34.89
CA LYS A 584 19.54 -32.46 35.24
C LYS A 584 20.24 -31.72 36.39
N THR A 585 20.26 -30.40 36.36
CA THR A 585 20.83 -29.57 37.44
C THR A 585 20.11 -29.81 38.76
N LYS A 586 18.76 -29.83 38.77
CA LYS A 586 17.99 -30.23 39.96
C LYS A 586 18.37 -31.62 40.47
N LYS A 587 18.54 -32.59 39.56
CA LYS A 587 18.97 -33.95 39.94
C LYS A 587 20.38 -33.97 40.52
N ILE A 588 21.30 -33.17 39.97
CA ILE A 588 22.65 -33.01 40.52
C ILE A 588 22.57 -32.41 41.92
N GLU A 589 21.81 -31.33 42.13
CA GLU A 589 21.62 -30.72 43.45
C GLU A 589 21.07 -31.71 44.48
N ASP A 590 20.07 -32.52 44.09
CA ASP A 590 19.52 -33.55 44.97
C ASP A 590 20.55 -34.63 45.33
N LEU A 591 21.31 -35.11 44.34
CA LEU A 591 22.43 -36.03 44.59
C LEU A 591 23.51 -35.40 45.46
N THR A 592 23.82 -34.11 45.27
CA THR A 592 24.77 -33.38 46.13
C THR A 592 24.27 -33.30 47.57
N LYS A 593 22.97 -33.02 47.78
CA LYS A 593 22.36 -33.05 49.12
C LYS A 593 22.43 -34.44 49.75
N GLU A 594 22.14 -35.49 48.99
CA GLU A 594 22.28 -36.88 49.46
C GLU A 594 23.73 -37.22 49.83
N VAL A 595 24.70 -36.82 49.01
CA VAL A 595 26.13 -36.98 49.31
C VAL A 595 26.52 -36.22 50.58
N CYS A 596 26.03 -35.00 50.79
CA CYS A 596 26.26 -34.26 52.03
C CYS A 596 25.68 -34.99 53.24
N LYS A 597 24.43 -35.48 53.16
CA LYS A 597 23.82 -36.30 54.22
C LYS A 597 24.63 -37.56 54.52
N LEU A 598 25.13 -38.24 53.48
CA LEU A 598 25.99 -39.41 53.64
C LEU A 598 27.34 -39.06 54.29
N LYS A 599 27.92 -37.91 53.93
CA LYS A 599 29.14 -37.39 54.58
C LYS A 599 28.89 -37.05 56.05
N GLU A 600 27.75 -36.46 56.39
CA GLU A 600 27.35 -36.16 57.77
C GLU A 600 27.10 -37.44 58.58
N ALA A 601 26.42 -38.43 57.99
CA ALA A 601 26.23 -39.74 58.61
C ALA A 601 27.56 -40.46 58.83
N LEU A 602 28.47 -40.42 57.85
CA LEU A 602 29.83 -40.96 57.97
C LEU A 602 30.64 -40.23 59.04
N ASN A 603 30.55 -38.90 59.10
CA ASN A 603 31.20 -38.10 60.13
C ASN A 603 30.64 -38.43 61.51
N SER A 604 29.32 -38.59 61.63
CA SER A 604 28.65 -39.02 62.87
C SER A 604 29.12 -40.41 63.29
N LEU A 605 29.22 -41.37 62.37
CA LEU A 605 29.74 -42.70 62.63
C LEU A 605 31.23 -42.68 63.01
N SER A 606 32.01 -41.80 62.38
CA SER A 606 33.43 -41.57 62.72
C SER A 606 33.57 -40.96 64.12
N GLN A 607 32.77 -39.95 64.47
CA GLN A 607 32.72 -39.37 65.81
C GLN A 607 32.25 -40.40 66.84
N LEU A 608 31.26 -41.24 66.52
CA LEU A 608 30.88 -42.38 67.36
C LEU A 608 32.08 -43.32 67.51
N SER A 609 32.84 -43.61 66.47
CA SER A 609 34.04 -44.46 66.58
C SER A 609 35.12 -43.84 67.47
N TYR A 610 35.35 -42.53 67.41
CA TYR A 610 36.29 -41.82 68.30
C TYR A 610 35.77 -41.62 69.74
N THR A 611 34.46 -41.42 69.94
CA THR A 611 33.84 -41.23 71.27
C THR A 611 33.54 -42.55 71.99
N THR A 612 33.18 -43.61 71.25
CA THR A 612 33.17 -45.00 71.71
C THR A 612 34.60 -45.56 71.84
N GLY A 613 35.57 -44.91 71.18
CA GLY A 613 37.00 -45.01 71.42
C GLY A 613 37.48 -44.32 72.71
N THR A 614 36.60 -44.12 73.70
CA THR A 614 37.09 -43.98 75.07
C THR A 614 37.53 -45.35 75.55
N PRO A 615 38.84 -45.59 75.77
CA PRO A 615 39.31 -46.90 76.21
C PRO A 615 38.64 -47.32 77.51
N LYS A 616 38.08 -46.38 78.31
CA LYS A 616 37.42 -46.66 79.60
C LYS A 616 36.31 -47.72 79.56
N ARG A 617 35.45 -47.80 78.53
CA ARG A 617 34.35 -48.80 78.55
C ARG A 617 34.82 -50.21 78.19
N GLN A 618 35.70 -50.32 77.18
CA GLN A 618 36.37 -51.59 76.87
C GLN A 618 37.35 -51.99 77.99
N ASN A 619 38.04 -51.03 78.60
CA ASN A 619 38.97 -51.25 79.71
C ASN A 619 38.21 -51.68 80.97
N LEU A 620 37.01 -51.15 81.28
CA LEU A 620 36.15 -51.66 82.35
C LEU A 620 35.69 -53.11 82.10
N GLN A 621 35.35 -53.46 80.86
CA GLN A 621 34.98 -54.85 80.53
C GLN A 621 36.20 -55.78 80.59
N VAL A 622 37.36 -55.34 80.12
CA VAL A 622 38.63 -56.07 80.21
C VAL A 622 39.10 -56.21 81.66
N ASP A 623 38.95 -55.18 82.49
CA ASP A 623 39.29 -55.18 83.91
C ASP A 623 38.36 -56.11 84.68
N SER A 624 37.05 -56.09 84.39
CA SER A 624 36.10 -57.04 84.94
C SER A 624 36.45 -58.47 84.56
N LEU A 625 36.80 -58.73 83.30
CA LEU A 625 37.24 -60.05 82.84
C LEU A 625 38.58 -60.45 83.49
N GLN A 626 39.53 -59.53 83.63
CA GLN A 626 40.80 -59.78 84.34
C GLN A 626 40.58 -60.08 85.82
N GLN A 627 39.65 -59.40 86.48
CA GLN A 627 39.30 -59.64 87.87
C GLN A 627 38.62 -61.01 88.05
N GLN A 628 37.75 -61.38 87.11
CA GLN A 628 37.14 -62.71 87.05
C GLN A 628 38.18 -63.81 86.81
N ILE A 629 39.14 -63.58 85.91
CA ILE A 629 40.28 -64.48 85.68
C ILE A 629 41.12 -64.63 86.95
N LYS A 630 41.43 -63.52 87.65
CA LYS A 630 42.16 -63.57 88.92
C LYS A 630 41.40 -64.36 89.98
N GLN A 631 40.08 -64.19 90.08
CA GLN A 631 39.26 -64.92 91.03
C GLN A 631 39.19 -66.41 90.70
N LEU A 632 39.06 -66.77 89.43
CA LEU A 632 39.14 -68.17 88.98
C LEU A 632 40.53 -68.77 89.20
N GLN A 633 41.61 -68.01 88.98
CA GLN A 633 42.97 -68.45 89.31
C GLN A 633 43.14 -68.70 90.80
N TYR A 634 42.63 -67.80 91.65
CA TYR A 634 42.65 -67.98 93.10
C TYR A 634 41.86 -69.22 93.53
N GLN A 635 40.64 -69.41 93.00
CA GLN A 635 39.84 -70.61 93.24
C GLN A 635 40.56 -71.89 92.78
N LEU A 636 41.26 -71.84 91.65
CA LEU A 636 42.05 -72.96 91.16
C LEU A 636 43.22 -73.28 92.09
N THR A 637 43.94 -72.27 92.59
CA THR A 637 45.05 -72.48 93.53
C THR A 637 44.57 -73.00 94.87
N GLU A 638 43.46 -72.48 95.38
CA GLU A 638 42.88 -72.92 96.64
C GLU A 638 42.33 -74.35 96.53
N SER A 639 41.65 -74.68 95.43
CA SER A 639 41.19 -76.05 95.15
C SER A 639 42.36 -77.03 95.03
N LYS A 640 43.46 -76.65 94.37
CA LYS A 640 44.68 -77.47 94.32
C LYS A 640 45.29 -77.68 95.70
N LYS A 641 45.29 -76.65 96.55
CA LYS A 641 45.78 -76.73 97.93
C LYS A 641 44.90 -77.64 98.78
N GLN A 642 43.59 -77.45 98.75
CA GLN A 642 42.62 -78.32 99.44
C GLN A 642 42.74 -79.78 98.97
N HIS A 643 42.87 -80.01 97.66
CA HIS A 643 43.09 -81.36 97.14
C HIS A 643 44.41 -81.95 97.65
N HIS A 644 45.50 -81.18 97.69
CA HIS A 644 46.76 -81.62 98.24
C HIS A 644 46.67 -81.95 99.74
N GLU A 645 45.95 -81.13 100.52
CA GLU A 645 45.68 -81.39 101.94
C GLU A 645 44.87 -82.67 102.12
N ILE A 646 43.78 -82.84 101.36
CA ILE A 646 42.98 -84.06 101.35
C ILE A 646 43.83 -85.28 100.99
N VAL A 647 44.63 -85.21 99.93
CA VAL A 647 45.53 -86.29 99.51
C VAL A 647 46.59 -86.57 100.57
N SER A 648 47.13 -85.54 101.24
CA SER A 648 48.08 -85.70 102.33
C SER A 648 47.45 -86.40 103.53
N VAL A 649 46.22 -86.01 103.89
CA VAL A 649 45.43 -86.66 104.92
C VAL A 649 45.14 -88.11 104.55
N TYR A 650 44.68 -88.40 103.34
CA TYR A 650 44.49 -89.80 102.89
C TYR A 650 45.79 -90.59 102.89
N ARG A 651 46.90 -89.98 102.42
CA ARG A 651 48.23 -90.61 102.43
C ARG A 651 48.68 -90.94 103.85
N MET A 652 48.45 -90.04 104.81
CA MET A 652 48.75 -90.23 106.23
C MET A 652 47.91 -91.38 106.82
N HIS A 653 46.60 -91.37 106.60
CA HIS A 653 45.72 -92.45 107.06
C HIS A 653 46.08 -93.81 106.45
N LEU A 654 46.42 -93.85 105.16
CA LEU A 654 46.82 -95.08 104.49
C LEU A 654 48.15 -95.61 105.05
N LEU A 655 49.11 -94.73 105.35
CA LEU A 655 50.37 -95.10 106.00
C LEU A 655 50.15 -95.67 107.40
N TYR A 656 49.28 -95.05 108.22
CA TYR A 656 48.93 -95.58 109.54
C TYR A 656 48.24 -96.94 109.44
N ALA A 657 47.32 -97.12 108.49
CA ALA A 657 46.66 -98.40 108.24
C ALA A 657 47.66 -99.52 107.87
N VAL A 658 48.65 -99.23 107.01
CA VAL A 658 49.72 -100.19 106.67
C VAL A 658 50.59 -100.54 107.88
N GLN A 659 50.76 -99.62 108.84
CA GLN A 659 51.48 -99.85 110.09
C GLN A 659 50.67 -100.57 111.18
N GLY A 660 49.41 -100.93 110.91
CA GLY A 660 48.55 -101.68 111.82
C GLY A 660 47.88 -100.83 112.92
N GLN A 661 47.89 -99.50 112.78
CA GLN A 661 47.20 -98.56 113.67
C GLN A 661 46.16 -97.78 112.85
N MET A 662 44.87 -97.95 113.16
CA MET A 662 43.80 -97.22 112.47
C MET A 662 43.22 -96.16 113.41
N ASP A 663 42.99 -94.95 112.88
CA ASP A 663 42.41 -93.86 113.66
C ASP A 663 40.95 -94.20 114.06
N GLU A 664 40.56 -93.87 115.29
CA GLU A 664 39.28 -94.28 115.88
C GLU A 664 38.08 -93.75 115.09
N ASP A 665 38.19 -92.53 114.55
CA ASP A 665 37.12 -91.92 113.78
C ASP A 665 37.03 -92.49 112.35
N VAL A 666 38.15 -92.93 111.78
CA VAL A 666 38.16 -93.70 110.52
C VAL A 666 37.57 -95.09 110.73
N GLN A 667 37.87 -95.75 111.86
CA GLN A 667 37.28 -97.03 112.22
C GLN A 667 35.76 -96.93 112.42
N LYS A 668 35.27 -95.90 113.11
CA LYS A 668 33.83 -95.63 113.25
C LYS A 668 33.16 -95.39 111.90
N ALA A 669 33.76 -94.58 111.03
CA ALA A 669 33.23 -94.31 109.69
C ALA A 669 33.20 -95.58 108.82
N LEU A 670 34.27 -96.38 108.80
CA LEU A 670 34.30 -97.67 108.09
C LEU A 670 33.28 -98.66 108.66
N LYS A 671 33.11 -98.72 109.99
CA LYS A 671 32.08 -99.54 110.63
C LYS A 671 30.68 -99.08 110.24
N GLN A 672 30.44 -97.78 110.14
CA GLN A 672 29.17 -97.23 109.68
C GLN A 672 28.92 -97.50 108.19
N ILE A 673 29.93 -97.41 107.32
CA ILE A 673 29.84 -97.79 105.91
C ILE A 673 29.57 -99.29 105.77
N LEU A 674 30.24 -100.13 106.55
CA LEU A 674 29.97 -101.57 106.63
C LEU A 674 28.54 -101.84 107.07
N MET A 675 28.04 -101.17 108.12
CA MET A 675 26.64 -101.31 108.55
C MET A 675 25.63 -100.83 107.49
N MET A 676 25.96 -99.78 106.73
CA MET A 676 25.15 -99.33 105.60
C MET A 676 25.21 -100.30 104.42
N GLN A 677 26.37 -100.90 104.13
CA GLN A 677 26.51 -101.93 103.09
C GLN A 677 25.84 -103.24 103.50
N ASP A 678 25.86 -103.63 104.77
CA ASP A 678 25.13 -104.80 105.27
C ASP A 678 23.61 -104.56 105.25
N SER A 679 23.15 -103.33 105.45
CA SER A 679 21.74 -102.94 105.25
C SER A 679 21.33 -102.90 103.78
N ASN A 680 22.24 -102.49 102.87
CA ASN A 680 21.97 -102.40 101.43
C ASN A 680 22.12 -103.77 100.71
N ARG A 681 22.97 -104.66 101.25
CA ARG A 681 23.12 -106.06 100.80
C ARG A 681 21.94 -106.94 101.25
N SER A 682 21.26 -106.55 102.32
CA SER A 682 20.02 -107.18 102.79
C SER A 682 18.77 -106.80 101.97
N GLN A 683 18.87 -105.89 100.99
CA GLN A 683 17.77 -105.51 100.10
C GLN A 683 17.93 -105.97 98.64
N VAL A 684 18.93 -106.80 98.32
CA VAL A 684 19.11 -107.37 96.97
C VAL A 684 19.26 -108.90 97.02
N ARG A 685 18.09 -109.55 97.12
CA ARG A 685 17.68 -110.95 96.80
C ARG A 685 17.69 -112.09 97.86
N PRO A 686 16.55 -112.82 97.98
CA PRO A 686 16.40 -114.08 98.74
C PRO A 686 16.55 -115.34 97.86
N LEU A 687 16.59 -116.53 98.52
CA LEU A 687 16.80 -117.91 98.02
C LEU A 687 18.28 -118.24 97.73
N SER A 688 18.96 -119.16 98.44
CA SER A 688 18.56 -120.20 99.40
C SER A 688 19.61 -120.37 100.48
#